data_AF-A0A1F7HBS6-F1
#
_entry.id   AF-A0A1F7HBS6-F1
#
_cell.length_a   1.000
_cell.length_b   1.000
_cell.length_c   1.000
_cell.angle_alpha   90.00
_cell.angle_beta   90.00
_cell.angle_gamma   90.00
#
_symmetry.space_group_name_H-M   'P 1'
#
loop_
_entity.id
_entity.type
_entity.pdbx_description
1 polymer ?
#
loop_
_entity_poly.entity_id
_entity_poly.type
_entity_poly.pdbx_seq_one_letter_code
_entity_poly.pdbx_strand_id
1 'polypeptide(L)'
;MREIQEKYAAPISVRTIESEADFRKATLESQGKDNSRYIILSYSLLSTIKNGESKQLFSQFVQSQGVDSLIADEVHLAKEPDSNCTQQLFTLSSLLPEESPRIAMTATGVVNTVDDLDAPVRILLPYRYSEPGDFTRAARNNPHLVSAILYGEQLMTRWNAEAILGDTLPPTEIKTVPVPMLPFHQAIYEYVYLDDTTEGAVKRGVLRQAALDPALMKKYYTPERIEKSLAGLIERRKAEIDDQQGAILGKRIEAAKERLTAVTGLTSLNEALGELEMAYGDYVRWVVDQDQDARFDEDFLAKSGHENLAIWAFFNFKGGVDQFIQLSPNDQLKSDWEGKKGLYSSKYTKVKEILDKLLESDENKVLIFSGFYQEYVTSAMEEMGEKDLEILSLYDLLRIWYGDNIFVKIDGTIPIDTKTNGKASRDQIRQQFRLDPRIQIISTQGSSRLGINLTVPSIPANASIKRVYQIHLDRPDTNADVVQTIGRSKRPGQDLPLEVINLQLTNSEAPAALRYGYIDHGMEEMLQYKRLLAQMVEDGIPLTQEEEQFMGEHSTDLNIEVFPETPRSYLYRTFFRDVRGRGTKENMEYMSKIGFEGMKNAEFFADHYPMNDLQGVAGSNARVVSHIIDQYLKKNKNMRPLVGSVGAGAGILQLLLGQPVINIDMLREITETAKERLNNEGGFVVGDAAALPIKTAAFDVVDSSFMIHWTSNKQIPLFSEIGKLRGYTSERARSLQELNRVVKEGGLVTISFPASYLTPQQFDQWKNILEKDFGFELHPSFPSGLVKAVDYKTEQISWIFNLVKQREAKKEFVNFQGLSFQFEEVVKFIKASPVKRPPRQSVEVSHPLPHQEFEIIEPRDGSTKKIRYGKKPTEAKGATRNDSYLEADPVLYRWILKEVQVRHPMYNIQEVQRFAQKAFGIWMRTGVERHNINKILGELSIIINEIGGGEDSL
;
A
#
# COMPACT_ATOMS: atom_id res chain seq x y z
N MET A 1 -7.01 -41.05 19.22
CA MET A 1 -7.29 -42.43 19.68
C MET A 1 -6.19 -43.02 20.54
N ARG A 2 -4.94 -43.14 20.06
CA ARG A 2 -3.82 -43.67 20.85
C ARG A 2 -3.57 -42.94 22.18
N GLU A 3 -3.54 -41.61 22.18
CA GLU A 3 -3.34 -40.80 23.41
C GLU A 3 -4.49 -40.92 24.42
N ILE A 4 -5.74 -41.12 23.95
CA ILE A 4 -6.90 -41.35 24.81
C ILE A 4 -6.78 -42.74 25.45
N GLN A 5 -6.41 -43.75 24.69
CA GLN A 5 -6.20 -45.10 25.20
C GLN A 5 -5.03 -45.19 26.20
N GLU A 6 -4.01 -44.33 26.05
CA GLU A 6 -2.87 -44.25 26.96
C GLU A 6 -3.18 -43.49 28.27
N LYS A 7 -4.08 -42.48 28.25
CA LYS A 7 -4.42 -41.67 29.43
C LYS A 7 -5.52 -42.23 30.33
N TYR A 8 -6.39 -43.12 29.83
CA TYR A 8 -7.50 -43.68 30.60
C TYR A 8 -7.23 -45.15 30.95
N ALA A 9 -7.33 -45.48 32.25
CA ALA A 9 -7.05 -46.82 32.78
C ALA A 9 -7.97 -47.93 32.20
N ALA A 10 -9.11 -47.56 31.61
CA ALA A 10 -9.96 -48.44 30.82
C ALA A 10 -10.18 -47.79 29.44
N PRO A 11 -10.17 -48.58 28.33
CA PRO A 11 -10.39 -48.05 27.00
C PRO A 11 -11.79 -47.43 26.90
N ILE A 12 -11.83 -46.13 26.66
CA ILE A 12 -13.08 -45.41 26.36
C ILE A 12 -13.57 -45.89 24.99
N SER A 13 -14.82 -46.32 24.92
CA SER A 13 -15.50 -46.69 23.68
C SER A 13 -15.84 -45.43 22.89
N VAL A 14 -15.31 -45.33 21.67
CA VAL A 14 -15.50 -44.21 20.75
C VAL A 14 -15.98 -44.75 19.41
N ARG A 15 -17.06 -44.16 18.87
CA ARG A 15 -17.56 -44.44 17.53
C ARG A 15 -17.36 -43.21 16.65
N THR A 16 -16.67 -43.39 15.52
CA THR A 16 -16.56 -42.34 14.50
C THR A 16 -17.57 -42.63 13.39
N ILE A 17 -18.32 -41.61 12.98
CA ILE A 17 -19.24 -41.68 11.84
C ILE A 17 -18.65 -40.83 10.71
N GLU A 18 -18.27 -41.48 9.61
CA GLU A 18 -17.52 -40.84 8.53
C GLU A 18 -18.37 -40.52 7.29
N SER A 19 -19.56 -41.11 7.18
CA SER A 19 -20.44 -40.95 6.01
C SER A 19 -21.92 -40.80 6.38
N GLU A 20 -22.70 -40.21 5.47
CA GLU A 20 -24.16 -40.08 5.65
C GLU A 20 -24.84 -41.45 5.77
N ALA A 21 -24.36 -42.45 5.02
CA ALA A 21 -24.87 -43.81 5.10
C ALA A 21 -24.64 -44.41 6.50
N ASP A 22 -23.45 -44.22 7.06
CA ASP A 22 -23.13 -44.67 8.43
C ASP A 22 -23.95 -43.92 9.47
N PHE A 23 -24.20 -42.63 9.25
CA PHE A 23 -25.04 -41.80 10.12
C PHE A 23 -26.50 -42.30 10.13
N ARG A 24 -27.08 -42.56 8.96
CA ARG A 24 -28.44 -43.12 8.83
C ARG A 24 -28.52 -44.53 9.42
N LYS A 25 -27.48 -45.35 9.23
CA LYS A 25 -27.40 -46.68 9.85
C LYS A 25 -27.36 -46.58 11.37
N ALA A 26 -26.51 -45.72 11.93
CA ALA A 26 -26.45 -45.47 13.36
C ALA A 26 -27.81 -45.00 13.91
N THR A 27 -28.50 -44.12 13.17
CA THR A 27 -29.83 -43.63 13.54
C THR A 27 -30.86 -44.76 13.69
N LEU A 28 -30.80 -45.80 12.83
CA LEU A 28 -31.71 -46.94 12.82
C LEU A 28 -31.33 -48.06 13.81
N GLU A 29 -30.10 -48.07 14.32
CA GLU A 29 -29.65 -49.04 15.33
C GLU A 29 -30.25 -48.69 16.70
N SER A 30 -30.97 -49.64 17.33
CA SER A 30 -31.67 -49.42 18.59
C SER A 30 -30.72 -49.35 19.81
N GLN A 31 -31.13 -48.58 20.82
CA GLN A 31 -30.47 -48.53 22.14
C GLN A 31 -30.24 -49.94 22.68
N GLY A 32 -28.96 -50.31 22.88
CA GLY A 32 -28.58 -51.57 23.54
C GLY A 32 -27.48 -52.41 22.88
N LYS A 33 -27.02 -52.08 21.66
CA LYS A 33 -25.86 -52.75 21.04
C LYS A 33 -24.57 -51.93 21.02
N ASP A 34 -24.66 -50.60 21.12
CA ASP A 34 -23.52 -49.71 21.08
C ASP A 34 -23.28 -49.10 22.46
N ASN A 35 -22.22 -49.54 23.14
CA ASN A 35 -21.79 -49.00 24.44
C ASN A 35 -20.79 -47.84 24.25
N SER A 36 -20.77 -47.18 23.10
CA SER A 36 -19.89 -46.04 22.83
C SER A 36 -20.20 -44.87 23.74
N ARG A 37 -19.21 -44.44 24.51
CA ARG A 37 -19.32 -43.28 25.40
C ARG A 37 -19.21 -41.96 24.64
N TYR A 38 -18.54 -41.98 23.49
CA TYR A 38 -18.41 -40.80 22.61
C TYR A 38 -18.70 -41.17 21.17
N ILE A 39 -19.46 -40.31 20.50
CA ILE A 39 -19.70 -40.38 19.05
C ILE A 39 -19.06 -39.14 18.41
N ILE A 40 -18.17 -39.37 17.45
CA ILE A 40 -17.47 -38.31 16.73
C ILE A 40 -18.11 -38.13 15.36
N LEU A 41 -18.61 -36.92 15.11
CA LEU A 41 -19.13 -36.45 13.83
C LEU A 41 -18.19 -35.38 13.27
N SER A 42 -17.94 -35.39 11.96
CA SER A 42 -17.17 -34.35 11.29
C SER A 42 -18.06 -33.22 10.77
N TYR A 43 -17.54 -31.98 10.70
CA TYR A 43 -18.22 -30.85 10.06
C TYR A 43 -18.55 -31.11 8.57
N SER A 44 -17.72 -31.89 7.88
CA SER A 44 -17.97 -32.29 6.49
C SER A 44 -19.19 -33.21 6.37
N LEU A 45 -19.38 -34.15 7.29
CA LEU A 45 -20.58 -34.99 7.36
C LEU A 45 -21.84 -34.16 7.61
N LEU A 46 -21.78 -33.21 8.56
CA LEU A 46 -22.92 -32.33 8.81
C LEU A 46 -23.29 -31.50 7.58
N SER A 47 -22.29 -31.09 6.80
CA SER A 47 -22.50 -30.36 5.53
C SER A 47 -23.19 -31.20 4.44
N THR A 48 -23.12 -32.53 4.47
CA THR A 48 -23.77 -33.38 3.44
C THR A 48 -25.24 -33.68 3.75
N ILE A 49 -25.65 -33.63 5.02
CA ILE A 49 -27.02 -33.93 5.45
C ILE A 49 -27.94 -32.76 5.07
N LYS A 50 -28.93 -32.99 4.21
CA LYS A 50 -29.83 -31.94 3.70
C LYS A 50 -30.86 -31.49 4.75
N ASN A 51 -31.12 -30.19 4.81
CA ASN A 51 -32.08 -29.53 5.71
C ASN A 51 -33.50 -30.14 5.74
N GLY A 52 -34.02 -30.62 4.61
CA GLY A 52 -35.42 -31.08 4.51
C GLY A 52 -35.76 -32.32 5.36
N GLU A 53 -34.79 -33.18 5.64
CA GLU A 53 -34.96 -34.42 6.44
C GLU A 53 -34.27 -34.35 7.81
N SER A 54 -33.51 -33.29 8.06
CA SER A 54 -32.50 -33.29 9.11
C SER A 54 -33.10 -33.34 10.51
N LYS A 55 -34.14 -32.54 10.79
CA LYS A 55 -34.74 -32.49 12.14
C LYS A 55 -35.27 -33.86 12.59
N GLN A 56 -35.95 -34.60 11.71
CA GLN A 56 -36.45 -35.93 12.03
C GLN A 56 -35.30 -36.93 12.20
N LEU A 57 -34.32 -36.89 11.28
CA LEU A 57 -33.16 -37.78 11.32
C LEU A 57 -32.31 -37.55 12.59
N PHE A 58 -31.98 -36.30 12.90
CA PHE A 58 -31.25 -35.94 14.13
C PHE A 58 -32.05 -36.25 15.38
N SER A 59 -33.37 -36.04 15.39
CA SER A 59 -34.21 -36.42 16.54
C SER A 59 -34.18 -37.93 16.78
N GLN A 60 -34.26 -38.73 15.73
CA GLN A 60 -34.14 -40.18 15.84
C GLN A 60 -32.74 -40.59 16.29
N PHE A 61 -31.70 -39.93 15.79
CA PHE A 61 -30.31 -40.20 16.16
C PHE A 61 -30.05 -39.89 17.64
N VAL A 62 -30.47 -38.72 18.12
CA VAL A 62 -30.35 -38.31 19.53
C VAL A 62 -31.06 -39.32 20.43
N GLN A 63 -32.27 -39.76 20.07
CA GLN A 63 -33.02 -40.76 20.82
C GLN A 63 -32.38 -42.15 20.76
N SER A 64 -32.01 -42.64 19.58
CA SER A 64 -31.51 -44.01 19.40
C SER A 64 -30.11 -44.21 19.95
N GLN A 65 -29.26 -43.18 19.91
CA GLN A 65 -27.91 -43.23 20.45
C GLN A 65 -27.82 -42.73 21.90
N GLY A 66 -28.91 -42.17 22.45
CA GLY A 66 -28.92 -41.64 23.82
C GLY A 66 -27.97 -40.45 23.99
N VAL A 67 -27.91 -39.56 23.00
CA VAL A 67 -27.07 -38.36 23.07
C VAL A 67 -27.64 -37.41 24.12
N ASP A 68 -26.87 -37.14 25.16
CA ASP A 68 -27.28 -36.30 26.30
C ASP A 68 -26.52 -34.97 26.39
N SER A 69 -25.47 -34.81 25.58
CA SER A 69 -24.52 -33.69 25.61
C SER A 69 -23.91 -33.43 24.23
N LEU A 70 -23.41 -32.21 24.02
CA LEU A 70 -22.78 -31.79 22.77
C LEU A 70 -21.45 -31.08 23.02
N ILE A 71 -20.42 -31.47 22.27
CA ILE A 71 -19.13 -30.78 22.21
C ILE A 71 -18.86 -30.39 20.76
N ALA A 72 -18.72 -29.10 20.49
CA ALA A 72 -18.32 -28.55 19.21
C ALA A 72 -16.88 -28.04 19.31
N ASP A 73 -15.93 -28.73 18.68
CA ASP A 73 -14.53 -28.32 18.61
C ASP A 73 -14.28 -27.42 17.39
N GLU A 74 -13.43 -26.41 17.54
CA GLU A 74 -13.22 -25.34 16.56
C GLU A 74 -14.53 -24.74 16.03
N VAL A 75 -15.45 -24.39 16.94
CA VAL A 75 -16.82 -23.92 16.62
C VAL A 75 -16.86 -22.72 15.66
N HIS A 76 -15.80 -21.93 15.60
CA HIS A 76 -15.63 -20.83 14.63
C HIS A 76 -15.72 -21.29 13.15
N LEU A 77 -15.53 -22.60 12.87
CA LEU A 77 -15.77 -23.17 11.54
C LEU A 77 -17.25 -23.21 11.14
N ALA A 78 -18.17 -23.15 12.13
CA ALA A 78 -19.61 -23.05 11.94
C ALA A 78 -20.15 -21.64 12.24
N LYS A 79 -19.37 -20.61 11.93
CA LYS A 79 -19.78 -19.21 12.16
C LYS A 79 -20.86 -18.69 11.22
N GLU A 80 -20.92 -19.21 9.98
CA GLU A 80 -21.87 -18.75 8.97
C GLU A 80 -23.27 -19.34 9.24
N PRO A 81 -24.28 -18.54 9.62
CA PRO A 81 -25.59 -19.05 10.05
C PRO A 81 -26.34 -19.80 8.96
N ASP A 82 -26.12 -19.42 7.71
CA ASP A 82 -26.77 -19.99 6.53
C ASP A 82 -26.06 -21.24 6.01
N SER A 83 -24.87 -21.57 6.52
CA SER A 83 -24.19 -22.78 6.11
C SER A 83 -24.95 -24.00 6.61
N ASN A 84 -25.12 -25.00 5.73
CA ASN A 84 -25.83 -26.23 6.07
C ASN A 84 -25.24 -26.90 7.33
N CYS A 85 -23.91 -26.86 7.46
CA CYS A 85 -23.19 -27.37 8.62
C CYS A 85 -23.65 -26.72 9.94
N THR A 86 -23.67 -25.39 9.98
CA THR A 86 -24.09 -24.60 11.15
C THR A 86 -25.55 -24.89 11.51
N GLN A 87 -26.42 -24.97 10.50
CA GLN A 87 -27.84 -25.27 10.71
C GLN A 87 -28.05 -26.68 11.28
N GLN A 88 -27.30 -27.68 10.81
CA GLN A 88 -27.37 -29.02 11.38
C GLN A 88 -26.82 -29.08 12.80
N LEU A 89 -25.71 -28.39 13.08
CA LEU A 89 -25.12 -28.33 14.42
C LEU A 89 -26.08 -27.65 15.42
N PHE A 90 -26.73 -26.55 15.01
CA PHE A 90 -27.77 -25.91 15.79
C PHE A 90 -28.99 -26.83 16.00
N THR A 91 -29.45 -27.51 14.94
CA THR A 91 -30.56 -28.47 15.03
C THR A 91 -30.26 -29.55 16.06
N LEU A 92 -29.07 -30.16 16.00
CA LEU A 92 -28.63 -31.15 16.98
C LEU A 92 -28.63 -30.57 18.40
N SER A 93 -28.10 -29.36 18.61
CA SER A 93 -28.09 -28.71 19.92
C SER A 93 -29.49 -28.42 20.49
N SER A 94 -30.42 -27.97 19.63
CA SER A 94 -31.80 -27.63 20.01
C SER A 94 -32.69 -28.83 20.32
N LEU A 95 -32.27 -30.03 19.89
CA LEU A 95 -32.97 -31.28 20.17
C LEU A 95 -32.59 -31.90 21.53
N LEU A 96 -31.47 -31.47 22.12
CA LEU A 96 -31.07 -31.88 23.47
C LEU A 96 -31.86 -31.08 24.51
N PRO A 97 -32.23 -31.65 25.67
CA PRO A 97 -32.87 -30.91 26.77
C PRO A 97 -32.19 -29.58 27.11
N GLU A 98 -32.93 -28.59 27.62
CA GLU A 98 -32.37 -27.28 27.99
C GLU A 98 -31.18 -27.39 28.97
N GLU A 99 -31.32 -28.25 29.98
CA GLU A 99 -30.29 -28.54 31.00
C GLU A 99 -29.12 -29.41 30.51
N SER A 100 -29.15 -29.89 29.25
CA SER A 100 -28.05 -30.71 28.71
C SER A 100 -26.75 -29.92 28.58
N PRO A 101 -25.60 -30.49 28.96
CA PRO A 101 -24.30 -29.84 28.79
C PRO A 101 -23.99 -29.58 27.31
N ARG A 102 -23.60 -28.34 27.01
CA ARG A 102 -23.15 -27.90 25.68
C ARG A 102 -21.82 -27.19 25.84
N ILE A 103 -20.83 -27.64 25.09
CA ILE A 103 -19.48 -27.07 25.11
C ILE A 103 -19.12 -26.65 23.70
N ALA A 104 -18.76 -25.39 23.53
CA ALA A 104 -18.23 -24.86 22.29
C ALA A 104 -16.78 -24.44 22.52
N MET A 105 -15.84 -25.09 21.84
CA MET A 105 -14.41 -24.85 21.98
C MET A 105 -13.89 -24.12 20.74
N THR A 106 -13.09 -23.09 20.95
CA THR A 106 -12.35 -22.41 19.88
C THR A 106 -11.17 -21.66 20.47
N ALA A 107 -10.08 -21.59 19.71
CA ALA A 107 -8.95 -20.73 20.07
C ALA A 107 -9.25 -19.22 19.88
N THR A 108 -10.20 -18.86 19.02
CA THR A 108 -10.47 -17.48 18.59
C THR A 108 -11.96 -17.27 18.37
N GLY A 109 -12.65 -16.79 19.40
CA GLY A 109 -14.12 -16.61 19.37
C GLY A 109 -14.58 -15.52 18.41
N VAL A 110 -13.82 -14.43 18.31
CA VAL A 110 -14.08 -13.33 17.38
C VAL A 110 -13.00 -13.32 16.29
N VAL A 111 -13.37 -13.69 15.06
CA VAL A 111 -12.41 -13.81 13.94
C VAL A 111 -12.33 -12.49 13.14
N ASN A 112 -13.48 -11.86 12.95
CA ASN A 112 -13.72 -10.65 12.19
C ASN A 112 -14.66 -9.70 12.94
N THR A 113 -15.81 -10.17 13.44
CA THR A 113 -16.85 -9.35 14.07
C THR A 113 -17.52 -10.07 15.23
N VAL A 114 -18.28 -9.31 16.03
CA VAL A 114 -19.21 -9.85 17.04
C VAL A 114 -20.17 -10.88 16.44
N ASP A 115 -20.48 -10.79 15.14
CA ASP A 115 -21.37 -11.72 14.44
C ASP A 115 -20.79 -13.14 14.40
N ASP A 116 -19.46 -13.30 14.47
CA ASP A 116 -18.83 -14.63 14.56
C ASP A 116 -19.22 -15.38 15.85
N LEU A 117 -19.66 -14.67 16.90
CA LEU A 117 -20.14 -15.27 18.14
C LEU A 117 -21.61 -15.70 18.08
N ASP A 118 -22.37 -15.27 17.07
CA ASP A 118 -23.79 -15.58 16.97
C ASP A 118 -24.04 -17.09 16.91
N ALA A 119 -23.39 -17.80 15.99
CA ALA A 119 -23.56 -19.24 15.88
C ALA A 119 -23.05 -20.02 17.12
N PRO A 120 -21.84 -19.76 17.68
CA PRO A 120 -21.42 -20.36 18.94
C PRO A 120 -22.40 -20.14 20.10
N VAL A 121 -22.89 -18.92 20.28
CA VAL A 121 -23.85 -18.60 21.36
C VAL A 121 -25.19 -19.28 21.13
N ARG A 122 -25.67 -19.36 19.87
CA ARG A 122 -26.87 -20.11 19.51
C ARG A 122 -26.71 -21.62 19.73
N ILE A 123 -25.51 -22.16 19.54
CA ILE A 123 -25.22 -23.56 19.87
C ILE A 123 -25.23 -23.77 21.37
N LEU A 124 -24.68 -22.86 22.17
CA LEU A 124 -24.65 -22.96 23.63
C LEU A 124 -26.02 -22.75 24.28
N LEU A 125 -26.80 -21.79 23.77
CA LEU A 125 -28.08 -21.33 24.32
C LEU A 125 -29.19 -21.32 23.25
N PRO A 126 -29.52 -22.48 22.63
CA PRO A 126 -30.40 -22.54 21.46
C PRO A 126 -31.84 -22.10 21.73
N TYR A 127 -32.28 -22.12 23.00
CA TYR A 127 -33.62 -21.70 23.42
C TYR A 127 -33.72 -20.19 23.67
N ARG A 128 -32.59 -19.53 23.99
CA ARG A 128 -32.51 -18.07 24.20
C ARG A 128 -32.24 -17.33 22.90
N TYR A 129 -31.49 -17.95 21.99
CA TYR A 129 -31.13 -17.39 20.69
C TYR A 129 -31.52 -18.38 19.58
N SER A 130 -32.77 -18.32 19.15
CA SER A 130 -33.31 -19.26 18.18
C SER A 130 -32.97 -18.88 16.74
N GLU A 131 -32.92 -17.58 16.43
CA GLU A 131 -32.73 -17.06 15.08
C GLU A 131 -31.32 -16.52 14.84
N PRO A 132 -30.80 -16.61 13.60
CA PRO A 132 -29.57 -15.94 13.21
C PRO A 132 -29.60 -14.44 13.56
N GLY A 133 -28.50 -13.98 14.16
CA GLY A 133 -28.27 -12.59 14.55
C GLY A 133 -29.01 -12.14 15.80
N ASP A 134 -29.75 -13.01 16.51
CA ASP A 134 -30.40 -12.66 17.77
C ASP A 134 -29.37 -12.15 18.78
N PHE A 135 -28.25 -12.86 18.91
CA PHE A 135 -27.17 -12.47 19.82
C PHE A 135 -26.53 -11.17 19.35
N THR A 136 -26.19 -11.07 18.07
CA THR A 136 -25.61 -9.85 17.48
C THR A 136 -26.49 -8.61 17.70
N ARG A 137 -27.80 -8.72 17.47
CA ARG A 137 -28.74 -7.61 17.68
C ARG A 137 -28.77 -7.18 19.14
N ALA A 138 -28.81 -8.14 20.06
CA ALA A 138 -28.76 -7.86 21.49
C ALA A 138 -27.43 -7.20 21.89
N ALA A 139 -26.32 -7.69 21.35
CA ALA A 139 -24.97 -7.20 21.56
C ALA A 139 -24.77 -5.76 21.06
N ARG A 140 -25.22 -5.46 19.83
CA ARG A 140 -25.09 -4.13 19.22
C ARG A 140 -25.91 -3.07 19.95
N ASN A 141 -27.09 -3.44 20.48
CA ASN A 141 -27.93 -2.51 21.23
C ASN A 141 -27.43 -2.25 22.65
N ASN A 142 -26.59 -3.13 23.21
CA ASN A 142 -26.03 -2.99 24.54
C ASN A 142 -24.71 -3.77 24.68
N PRO A 143 -23.54 -3.16 24.40
CA PRO A 143 -22.24 -3.84 24.48
C PRO A 143 -21.93 -4.41 25.86
N HIS A 144 -22.43 -3.78 26.93
CA HIS A 144 -22.31 -4.29 28.30
C HIS A 144 -23.03 -5.62 28.49
N LEU A 145 -24.07 -5.89 27.71
CA LEU A 145 -24.78 -7.17 27.73
C LEU A 145 -23.88 -8.30 27.21
N VAL A 146 -23.02 -8.05 26.23
CA VAL A 146 -22.04 -9.05 25.74
C VAL A 146 -21.10 -9.45 26.87
N SER A 147 -20.51 -8.46 27.54
CA SER A 147 -19.62 -8.68 28.69
C SER A 147 -20.34 -9.41 29.83
N ALA A 148 -21.55 -8.98 30.18
CA ALA A 148 -22.35 -9.60 31.24
C ALA A 148 -22.77 -11.05 30.91
N ILE A 149 -23.06 -11.36 29.64
CA ILE A 149 -23.45 -12.71 29.22
C ILE A 149 -22.23 -13.62 29.09
N LEU A 150 -21.15 -13.16 28.44
CA LEU A 150 -19.96 -13.98 28.25
C LEU A 150 -19.20 -14.23 29.57
N TYR A 151 -19.04 -13.20 30.41
CA TYR A 151 -18.24 -13.27 31.63
C TYR A 151 -19.07 -13.32 32.92
N GLY A 152 -20.17 -12.57 32.98
CA GLY A 152 -21.05 -12.53 34.16
C GLY A 152 -21.85 -13.83 34.37
N GLU A 153 -22.40 -14.41 33.30
CA GLU A 153 -23.01 -15.74 33.31
C GLU A 153 -21.97 -16.88 33.11
N GLN A 154 -20.68 -16.55 33.03
CA GLN A 154 -19.54 -17.49 32.84
C GLN A 154 -19.66 -18.41 31.61
N LEU A 155 -20.35 -17.95 30.55
CA LEU A 155 -20.50 -18.72 29.31
C LEU A 155 -19.17 -18.87 28.54
N MET A 156 -18.21 -17.98 28.76
CA MET A 156 -16.88 -18.06 28.19
C MET A 156 -15.82 -18.22 29.29
N THR A 157 -15.05 -19.29 29.20
CA THR A 157 -13.80 -19.45 29.95
C THR A 157 -12.64 -19.37 28.98
N ARG A 158 -11.77 -18.38 29.18
CA ARG A 158 -10.56 -18.19 28.37
C ARG A 158 -9.34 -18.30 29.27
N TRP A 159 -8.36 -19.06 28.84
CA TRP A 159 -7.04 -19.05 29.45
C TRP A 159 -6.00 -18.50 28.49
N ASN A 160 -5.10 -17.70 29.04
CA ASN A 160 -3.96 -17.19 28.28
C ASN A 160 -2.80 -18.21 28.36
N ALA A 161 -2.17 -18.51 27.23
CA ALA A 161 -1.05 -19.45 27.16
C ALA A 161 0.11 -18.97 28.05
N GLU A 162 0.42 -17.67 28.01
CA GLU A 162 1.41 -17.05 28.89
C GLU A 162 1.03 -17.19 30.37
N ALA A 163 -0.26 -17.16 30.72
CA ALA A 163 -0.71 -17.30 32.10
C ALA A 163 -0.66 -18.74 32.63
N ILE A 164 -0.89 -19.74 31.76
CA ILE A 164 -0.83 -21.16 32.15
C ILE A 164 0.60 -21.69 32.09
N LEU A 165 1.29 -21.41 30.99
CA LEU A 165 2.54 -22.06 30.64
C LEU A 165 3.75 -21.24 31.04
N GLY A 166 3.61 -19.91 31.24
CA GLY A 166 4.68 -19.02 31.69
C GLY A 166 5.99 -19.25 30.95
N ASP A 167 7.03 -19.55 31.72
CA ASP A 167 8.41 -19.76 31.24
C ASP A 167 8.62 -21.07 30.44
N THR A 168 7.60 -21.93 30.35
CA THR A 168 7.67 -23.17 29.53
C THR A 168 7.39 -22.93 28.05
N LEU A 169 6.95 -21.71 27.69
CA LEU A 169 6.87 -21.31 26.29
C LEU A 169 8.23 -20.79 25.81
N PRO A 170 8.62 -21.10 24.57
CA PRO A 170 9.87 -20.59 24.04
C PRO A 170 9.79 -19.06 23.92
N PRO A 171 10.90 -18.34 24.19
CA PRO A 171 10.95 -16.91 23.91
C PRO A 171 10.65 -16.71 22.43
N THR A 172 9.68 -15.84 22.15
CA THR A 172 9.21 -15.57 20.78
C THR A 172 9.54 -14.13 20.43
N GLU A 173 10.36 -13.93 19.41
CA GLU A 173 10.65 -12.61 18.85
C GLU A 173 9.91 -12.45 17.52
N ILE A 174 9.14 -11.38 17.35
CA ILE A 174 8.44 -11.08 16.09
C ILE A 174 9.10 -9.86 15.46
N LYS A 175 9.61 -10.02 14.24
CA LYS A 175 10.23 -8.97 13.43
C LYS A 175 9.46 -8.76 12.14
N THR A 176 9.41 -7.52 11.71
CA THR A 176 8.99 -7.16 10.36
C THR A 176 10.21 -6.73 9.57
N VAL A 177 10.45 -7.38 8.44
CA VAL A 177 11.58 -7.10 7.57
C VAL A 177 11.05 -6.40 6.31
N PRO A 178 11.48 -5.15 6.06
CA PRO A 178 11.11 -4.44 4.84
C PRO A 178 11.74 -5.14 3.62
N VAL A 179 10.96 -5.23 2.57
CA VAL A 179 11.34 -5.83 1.28
C VAL A 179 11.11 -4.78 0.19
N PRO A 180 12.16 -4.04 -0.20
CA PRO A 180 12.04 -3.09 -1.30
C PRO A 180 11.60 -3.84 -2.56
N MET A 181 10.53 -3.39 -3.20
CA MET A 181 10.16 -3.94 -4.49
C MET A 181 11.28 -3.69 -5.49
N LEU A 182 11.51 -4.67 -6.36
CA LEU A 182 12.37 -4.50 -7.52
C LEU A 182 11.60 -3.63 -8.54
N PRO A 183 12.25 -2.73 -9.29
CA PRO A 183 11.57 -1.83 -10.22
C PRO A 183 10.54 -2.52 -11.14
N PHE A 184 10.90 -3.68 -11.71
CA PHE A 184 9.96 -4.44 -12.55
C PHE A 184 8.78 -5.01 -11.77
N HIS A 185 9.02 -5.54 -10.57
CA HIS A 185 7.97 -6.04 -9.69
C HIS A 185 7.00 -4.91 -9.30
N GLN A 186 7.54 -3.73 -8.98
CA GLN A 186 6.74 -2.53 -8.70
C GLN A 186 5.90 -2.12 -9.91
N ALA A 187 6.48 -2.09 -11.11
CA ALA A 187 5.75 -1.76 -12.34
C ALA A 187 4.57 -2.72 -12.60
N ILE A 188 4.77 -4.04 -12.41
CA ILE A 188 3.69 -5.02 -12.52
C ILE A 188 2.63 -4.81 -11.44
N TYR A 189 3.04 -4.60 -10.18
CA TYR A 189 2.10 -4.33 -9.09
C TYR A 189 1.26 -3.08 -9.37
N GLU A 190 1.89 -1.99 -9.82
CA GLU A 190 1.21 -0.74 -10.15
C GLU A 190 0.29 -0.90 -11.35
N TYR A 191 0.70 -1.60 -12.41
CA TYR A 191 -0.16 -1.93 -13.54
C TYR A 191 -1.43 -2.67 -13.09
N VAL A 192 -1.23 -3.71 -12.28
CA VAL A 192 -2.32 -4.50 -11.70
C VAL A 192 -3.17 -3.64 -10.79
N TYR A 193 -2.60 -2.81 -9.92
CA TYR A 193 -3.31 -1.88 -9.02
C TYR A 193 -4.14 -0.88 -9.79
N LEU A 194 -3.58 -0.33 -10.86
CA LEU A 194 -4.28 0.58 -11.74
C LEU A 194 -5.38 -0.13 -12.50
N ASP A 195 -5.44 -1.43 -12.71
CA ASP A 195 -6.54 -2.08 -13.46
C ASP A 195 -7.92 -2.02 -12.73
N ASP A 196 -8.84 -1.15 -13.17
CA ASP A 196 -10.18 -1.03 -12.57
C ASP A 196 -11.15 -2.17 -12.98
N THR A 197 -10.74 -3.07 -13.88
CA THR A 197 -11.62 -4.18 -14.33
C THR A 197 -11.78 -5.28 -13.28
N THR A 198 -11.04 -5.21 -12.17
CA THR A 198 -11.20 -6.03 -10.98
C THR A 198 -11.49 -5.16 -9.76
N GLU A 199 -12.49 -5.54 -8.96
CA GLU A 199 -12.93 -4.77 -7.79
C GLU A 199 -13.06 -5.66 -6.53
N GLY A 200 -13.17 -5.02 -5.36
CA GLY A 200 -13.43 -5.65 -4.06
C GLY A 200 -12.43 -6.75 -3.67
N ALA A 201 -12.97 -7.86 -3.14
CA ALA A 201 -12.16 -8.99 -2.65
C ALA A 201 -11.32 -9.67 -3.74
N VAL A 202 -11.78 -9.66 -5.00
CA VAL A 202 -11.02 -10.24 -6.13
C VAL A 202 -9.77 -9.40 -6.38
N LYS A 203 -9.91 -8.08 -6.46
CA LYS A 203 -8.79 -7.15 -6.62
C LYS A 203 -7.77 -7.31 -5.48
N ARG A 204 -8.24 -7.39 -4.23
CA ARG A 204 -7.38 -7.67 -3.06
C ARG A 204 -6.59 -8.96 -3.24
N GLY A 205 -7.25 -10.05 -3.62
CA GLY A 205 -6.58 -11.34 -3.85
C GLY A 205 -5.55 -11.28 -4.98
N VAL A 206 -5.85 -10.57 -6.07
CA VAL A 206 -4.91 -10.36 -7.18
C VAL A 206 -3.73 -9.50 -6.75
N LEU A 207 -3.95 -8.41 -6.01
CA LEU A 207 -2.88 -7.55 -5.51
C LEU A 207 -1.97 -8.26 -4.51
N ARG A 208 -2.53 -9.07 -3.62
CA ARG A 208 -1.74 -9.91 -2.72
C ARG A 208 -0.83 -10.83 -3.52
N GLN A 209 -1.34 -11.47 -4.59
CA GLN A 209 -0.52 -12.31 -5.47
C GLN A 209 0.54 -11.50 -6.22
N ALA A 210 0.17 -10.31 -6.74
CA ALA A 210 1.09 -9.42 -7.43
C ALA A 210 2.24 -9.00 -6.53
N ALA A 211 1.95 -8.72 -5.26
CA ALA A 211 2.91 -8.40 -4.20
C ALA A 211 3.78 -9.60 -3.81
N LEU A 212 3.27 -10.82 -3.91
CA LEU A 212 4.07 -12.01 -3.64
C LEU A 212 5.04 -12.28 -4.79
N ASP A 213 4.54 -12.34 -6.03
CA ASP A 213 5.33 -12.65 -7.21
C ASP A 213 4.63 -12.15 -8.50
N PRO A 214 5.28 -11.30 -9.31
CA PRO A 214 4.78 -10.88 -10.62
C PRO A 214 4.35 -12.04 -11.52
N ALA A 215 5.04 -13.18 -11.45
CA ALA A 215 4.75 -14.35 -12.29
C ALA A 215 3.30 -14.85 -12.13
N LEU A 216 2.72 -14.69 -10.93
CA LEU A 216 1.34 -15.06 -10.64
C LEU A 216 0.33 -14.25 -11.46
N MET A 217 0.70 -13.05 -11.91
CA MET A 217 -0.17 -12.19 -12.71
C MET A 217 -0.41 -12.72 -14.11
N LYS A 218 0.45 -13.60 -14.64
CA LYS A 218 0.23 -14.22 -15.96
C LYS A 218 -1.09 -14.97 -16.05
N LYS A 219 -1.59 -15.54 -14.94
CA LYS A 219 -2.91 -16.20 -14.89
C LYS A 219 -4.06 -15.25 -15.26
N TYR A 220 -3.95 -13.97 -14.91
CA TYR A 220 -5.01 -12.98 -15.03
C TYR A 220 -4.85 -12.07 -16.24
N TYR A 221 -3.61 -11.91 -16.71
CA TYR A 221 -3.25 -10.87 -17.68
C TYR A 221 -2.63 -11.40 -18.98
N THR A 222 -2.36 -12.70 -19.18
CA THR A 222 -1.95 -13.15 -20.52
C THR A 222 -3.15 -13.12 -21.49
N PRO A 223 -2.97 -12.69 -22.75
CA PRO A 223 -4.05 -12.61 -23.72
C PRO A 223 -4.85 -13.91 -23.84
N GLU A 224 -4.18 -15.06 -23.93
CA GLU A 224 -4.87 -16.36 -24.10
C GLU A 224 -5.74 -16.72 -22.90
N ARG A 225 -5.32 -16.33 -21.68
CA ARG A 225 -6.09 -16.58 -20.45
C ARG A 225 -7.28 -15.66 -20.34
N ILE A 226 -7.11 -14.39 -20.70
CA ILE A 226 -8.21 -13.43 -20.75
C ILE A 226 -9.24 -13.89 -21.79
N GLU A 227 -8.82 -14.30 -22.98
CA GLU A 227 -9.70 -14.82 -24.04
C GLU A 227 -10.43 -16.09 -23.61
N LYS A 228 -9.75 -17.04 -22.98
CA LYS A 228 -10.38 -18.25 -22.43
C LYS A 228 -11.43 -17.91 -21.36
N SER A 229 -11.10 -16.99 -20.45
CA SER A 229 -12.04 -16.52 -19.43
C SER A 229 -13.24 -15.81 -20.06
N LEU A 230 -13.00 -14.95 -21.05
CA LEU A 230 -14.03 -14.23 -21.80
C LEU A 230 -14.97 -15.19 -22.52
N ALA A 231 -14.45 -16.22 -23.18
CA ALA A 231 -15.25 -17.26 -23.83
C ALA A 231 -16.16 -17.99 -22.83
N GLY A 232 -15.61 -18.38 -21.67
CA GLY A 232 -16.39 -19.03 -20.61
C GLY A 232 -17.47 -18.11 -20.00
N LEU A 233 -17.19 -16.82 -19.86
CA LEU A 233 -18.18 -15.83 -19.41
C LEU A 233 -19.30 -15.63 -20.43
N ILE A 234 -18.97 -15.57 -21.72
CA ILE A 234 -19.96 -15.47 -22.81
C ILE A 234 -20.86 -16.71 -22.84
N GLU A 235 -20.31 -17.90 -22.67
CA GLU A 235 -21.07 -19.15 -22.61
C GLU A 235 -22.03 -19.16 -21.41
N ARG A 236 -21.53 -18.82 -20.20
CA ARG A 236 -22.38 -18.69 -19.00
C ARG A 236 -23.47 -17.65 -19.19
N ARG A 237 -23.16 -16.51 -19.81
CA ARG A 237 -24.15 -15.46 -20.08
C ARG A 237 -25.28 -15.93 -21.00
N LYS A 238 -24.98 -16.81 -21.97
CA LYS A 238 -26.00 -17.42 -22.85
C LYS A 238 -26.90 -18.41 -22.12
N ALA A 239 -26.37 -19.09 -21.09
CA ALA A 239 -27.10 -20.08 -20.30
C ALA A 239 -27.89 -19.45 -19.13
N GLU A 240 -27.53 -18.24 -18.70
CA GLU A 240 -28.14 -17.57 -17.55
C GLU A 240 -29.52 -16.99 -17.88
N ILE A 241 -30.52 -17.41 -17.10
CA ILE A 241 -31.93 -17.01 -17.27
C ILE A 241 -32.27 -15.86 -16.32
N ASP A 242 -31.56 -15.73 -15.20
CA ASP A 242 -31.77 -14.64 -14.25
C ASP A 242 -31.20 -13.31 -14.78
N ASP A 243 -32.04 -12.28 -14.87
CA ASP A 243 -31.66 -10.97 -15.43
C ASP A 243 -30.58 -10.25 -14.60
N GLN A 244 -30.59 -10.41 -13.28
CA GLN A 244 -29.61 -9.77 -12.39
C GLN A 244 -28.24 -10.43 -12.53
N GLN A 245 -28.18 -11.76 -12.47
CA GLN A 245 -26.96 -12.51 -12.74
C GLN A 245 -26.46 -12.26 -14.16
N GLY A 246 -27.39 -12.16 -15.11
CA GLY A 246 -27.14 -11.75 -16.47
C GLY A 246 -26.44 -10.40 -16.60
N ALA A 247 -26.93 -9.38 -15.90
CA ALA A 247 -26.31 -8.05 -15.87
C ALA A 247 -24.91 -8.07 -15.25
N ILE A 248 -24.71 -8.86 -14.18
CA ILE A 248 -23.39 -9.06 -13.54
C ILE A 248 -22.41 -9.70 -14.52
N LEU A 249 -22.82 -10.77 -15.21
CA LEU A 249 -22.01 -11.44 -16.23
C LEU A 249 -21.70 -10.50 -17.40
N GLY A 250 -22.65 -9.67 -17.82
CA GLY A 250 -22.44 -8.64 -18.84
C GLY A 250 -21.33 -7.64 -18.46
N LYS A 251 -21.35 -7.14 -17.22
CA LYS A 251 -20.27 -6.27 -16.70
C LYS A 251 -18.92 -6.98 -16.68
N ARG A 252 -18.87 -8.26 -16.28
CA ARG A 252 -17.64 -9.06 -16.27
C ARG A 252 -17.08 -9.32 -17.68
N ILE A 253 -17.94 -9.48 -18.67
CA ILE A 253 -17.54 -9.61 -20.09
C ILE A 253 -16.89 -8.33 -20.59
N GLU A 254 -17.50 -7.17 -20.36
CA GLU A 254 -16.93 -5.88 -20.76
C GLU A 254 -15.61 -5.61 -20.04
N ALA A 255 -15.55 -5.85 -18.73
CA ALA A 255 -14.32 -5.76 -17.95
C ALA A 255 -13.19 -6.65 -18.51
N ALA A 256 -13.50 -7.89 -18.92
CA ALA A 256 -12.52 -8.78 -19.53
C ALA A 256 -12.06 -8.31 -20.92
N LYS A 257 -12.95 -7.72 -21.73
CA LYS A 257 -12.58 -7.11 -23.02
C LYS A 257 -11.70 -5.89 -22.83
N GLU A 258 -12.06 -4.99 -21.91
CA GLU A 258 -11.25 -3.82 -21.56
C GLU A 258 -9.85 -4.24 -21.12
N ARG A 259 -9.74 -5.29 -20.28
CA ARG A 259 -8.45 -5.85 -19.88
C ARG A 259 -7.67 -6.42 -21.05
N LEU A 260 -8.30 -7.19 -21.95
CA LEU A 260 -7.64 -7.73 -23.14
C LEU A 260 -7.07 -6.60 -24.01
N THR A 261 -7.86 -5.54 -24.24
CA THR A 261 -7.42 -4.35 -24.97
C THR A 261 -6.29 -3.62 -24.24
N ALA A 262 -6.36 -3.50 -22.91
CA ALA A 262 -5.32 -2.84 -22.13
C ALA A 262 -3.98 -3.60 -22.12
N VAL A 263 -3.99 -4.94 -22.25
CA VAL A 263 -2.77 -5.76 -22.34
C VAL A 263 -2.21 -5.78 -23.76
N THR A 264 -3.07 -6.01 -24.75
CA THR A 264 -2.64 -6.15 -26.16
C THR A 264 -2.42 -4.81 -26.85
N GLY A 265 -3.05 -3.74 -26.36
CA GLY A 265 -3.00 -2.40 -26.93
C GLY A 265 -1.87 -1.51 -26.40
N LEU A 266 -0.95 -2.03 -25.57
CA LEU A 266 0.21 -1.25 -25.11
C LEU A 266 1.14 -0.89 -26.27
N THR A 267 1.44 -1.86 -27.14
CA THR A 267 2.33 -1.70 -28.29
C THR A 267 2.18 -2.87 -29.27
N SER A 268 2.59 -2.70 -30.53
CA SER A 268 2.73 -3.81 -31.50
C SER A 268 4.11 -4.46 -31.42
N LEU A 269 4.28 -5.68 -31.95
CA LEU A 269 5.58 -6.37 -31.92
C LEU A 269 6.71 -5.54 -32.56
N ASN A 270 6.44 -4.86 -33.68
CA ASN A 270 7.46 -4.06 -34.37
C ASN A 270 7.80 -2.78 -33.58
N GLU A 271 6.80 -2.14 -32.98
CA GLU A 271 7.01 -0.97 -32.11
C GLU A 271 7.79 -1.37 -30.85
N ALA A 272 7.43 -2.50 -30.23
CA ALA A 272 8.14 -3.07 -29.09
C ALA A 272 9.61 -3.37 -29.42
N LEU A 273 9.90 -3.96 -30.58
CA LEU A 273 11.28 -4.19 -31.02
C LEU A 273 12.05 -2.88 -31.24
N GLY A 274 11.39 -1.86 -31.79
CA GLY A 274 11.98 -0.52 -31.92
C GLY A 274 12.26 0.15 -30.57
N GLU A 275 11.32 0.04 -29.63
CA GLU A 275 11.47 0.52 -28.25
C GLU A 275 12.57 -0.21 -27.50
N LEU A 276 12.71 -1.53 -27.72
CA LEU A 276 13.79 -2.32 -27.14
C LEU A 276 15.18 -1.86 -27.60
N GLU A 277 15.35 -1.53 -28.89
CA GLU A 277 16.62 -0.96 -29.39
C GLU A 277 16.90 0.42 -28.77
N MET A 278 15.87 1.25 -28.56
CA MET A 278 16.01 2.52 -27.85
C MET A 278 16.44 2.31 -26.39
N ALA A 279 15.78 1.38 -25.69
CA ALA A 279 16.11 1.02 -24.31
C ALA A 279 17.54 0.51 -24.18
N TYR A 280 18.01 -0.30 -25.13
CA TYR A 280 19.39 -0.76 -25.16
C TYR A 280 20.39 0.38 -25.46
N GLY A 281 20.03 1.32 -26.34
CA GLY A 281 20.80 2.55 -26.53
C GLY A 281 20.89 3.42 -25.27
N ASP A 282 19.82 3.47 -24.47
CA ASP A 282 19.80 4.13 -23.16
C ASP A 282 20.69 3.39 -22.16
N TYR A 283 20.65 2.06 -22.13
CA TYR A 283 21.52 1.22 -21.31
C TYR A 283 23.00 1.46 -21.60
N VAL A 284 23.42 1.42 -22.87
CA VAL A 284 24.82 1.65 -23.25
C VAL A 284 25.27 3.05 -22.79
N ARG A 285 24.42 4.07 -22.96
CA ARG A 285 24.71 5.42 -22.44
C ARG A 285 24.80 5.44 -20.92
N TRP A 286 23.88 4.76 -20.23
CA TRP A 286 23.86 4.68 -18.77
C TRP A 286 25.12 4.04 -18.20
N VAL A 287 25.57 2.93 -18.79
CA VAL A 287 26.81 2.23 -18.38
C VAL A 287 28.05 3.11 -18.56
N VAL A 288 28.10 3.88 -19.65
CA VAL A 288 29.22 4.77 -19.95
C VAL A 288 29.21 6.02 -19.05
N ASP A 289 28.04 6.63 -18.86
CA ASP A 289 27.92 7.96 -18.26
C ASP A 289 27.60 7.95 -16.75
N GLN A 290 26.98 6.89 -16.22
CA GLN A 290 26.41 6.87 -14.86
C GLN A 290 26.88 5.70 -13.99
N ASP A 291 26.73 4.46 -14.44
CA ASP A 291 26.91 3.27 -13.59
C ASP A 291 27.45 2.08 -14.38
N GLN A 292 28.74 1.76 -14.19
CA GLN A 292 29.43 0.68 -14.92
C GLN A 292 28.95 -0.72 -14.51
N ASP A 293 28.29 -0.84 -13.35
CA ASP A 293 27.78 -2.11 -12.84
C ASP A 293 26.28 -2.31 -13.16
N ALA A 294 25.68 -1.38 -13.92
CA ALA A 294 24.31 -1.51 -14.39
C ALA A 294 24.15 -2.75 -15.27
N ARG A 295 23.03 -3.46 -15.10
CA ARG A 295 22.67 -4.66 -15.87
C ARG A 295 21.54 -4.35 -16.83
N PHE A 296 21.57 -4.94 -18.02
CA PHE A 296 20.45 -4.85 -18.94
C PHE A 296 19.46 -5.99 -18.65
N ASP A 297 18.49 -5.71 -17.78
CA ASP A 297 17.47 -6.65 -17.32
C ASP A 297 16.09 -5.98 -17.25
N GLU A 298 15.07 -6.68 -16.72
CA GLU A 298 13.72 -6.14 -16.60
C GLU A 298 13.63 -4.94 -15.63
N ASP A 299 14.46 -4.90 -14.60
CA ASP A 299 14.49 -3.77 -13.67
C ASP A 299 15.09 -2.53 -14.33
N PHE A 300 16.10 -2.71 -15.18
CA PHE A 300 16.61 -1.61 -15.99
C PHE A 300 15.51 -1.05 -16.89
N LEU A 301 14.77 -1.90 -17.61
CA LEU A 301 13.67 -1.44 -18.46
C LEU A 301 12.64 -0.63 -17.64
N ALA A 302 12.22 -1.13 -16.48
CA ALA A 302 11.27 -0.42 -15.63
C ALA A 302 11.83 0.90 -15.06
N LYS A 303 13.10 0.91 -14.62
CA LYS A 303 13.77 2.11 -14.06
C LYS A 303 14.07 3.18 -15.12
N SER A 304 14.33 2.78 -16.37
CA SER A 304 14.74 3.69 -17.44
C SER A 304 13.57 4.28 -18.24
N GLY A 305 12.33 4.02 -17.84
CA GLY A 305 11.13 4.57 -18.50
C GLY A 305 10.59 3.71 -19.64
N HIS A 306 11.04 2.46 -19.73
CA HIS A 306 10.60 1.44 -20.69
C HIS A 306 9.73 0.38 -20.00
N GLU A 307 9.00 0.76 -18.95
CA GLU A 307 8.17 -0.16 -18.16
C GLU A 307 7.03 -0.77 -18.97
N ASN A 308 6.43 -0.03 -19.91
CA ASN A 308 5.35 -0.54 -20.77
C ASN A 308 5.84 -1.66 -21.68
N LEU A 309 7.05 -1.52 -22.23
CA LEU A 309 7.71 -2.56 -22.99
C LEU A 309 7.91 -3.83 -22.15
N ALA A 310 8.44 -3.67 -20.93
CA ALA A 310 8.68 -4.79 -20.01
C ALA A 310 7.36 -5.49 -19.63
N ILE A 311 6.32 -4.73 -19.26
CA ILE A 311 4.99 -5.25 -18.91
C ILE A 311 4.35 -5.97 -20.11
N TRP A 312 4.40 -5.35 -21.29
CA TRP A 312 3.84 -5.93 -22.51
C TRP A 312 4.55 -7.24 -22.85
N ALA A 313 5.88 -7.26 -22.88
CA ALA A 313 6.66 -8.45 -23.17
C ALA A 313 6.41 -9.56 -22.12
N PHE A 314 6.31 -9.18 -20.85
CA PHE A 314 6.03 -10.12 -19.78
C PHE A 314 4.69 -10.87 -19.94
N PHE A 315 3.63 -10.19 -20.37
CA PHE A 315 2.30 -10.79 -20.54
C PHE A 315 2.05 -11.41 -21.92
N ASN A 316 2.70 -10.94 -22.98
CA ASN A 316 2.48 -11.44 -24.35
C ASN A 316 3.37 -12.65 -24.71
N PHE A 317 4.39 -12.96 -23.90
CA PHE A 317 5.27 -14.10 -24.12
C PHE A 317 5.26 -15.08 -22.95
N LYS A 318 5.25 -16.38 -23.27
CA LYS A 318 5.27 -17.47 -22.26
C LYS A 318 6.52 -17.37 -21.37
N GLY A 319 7.69 -17.22 -21.99
CA GLY A 319 8.97 -16.96 -21.30
C GLY A 319 9.14 -15.52 -20.80
N GLY A 320 8.12 -14.67 -20.94
CA GLY A 320 8.19 -13.27 -20.54
C GLY A 320 9.20 -12.47 -21.37
N VAL A 321 9.90 -11.54 -20.71
CA VAL A 321 10.84 -10.64 -21.38
C VAL A 321 12.00 -11.42 -22.00
N ASP A 322 12.50 -12.47 -21.34
CA ASP A 322 13.56 -13.34 -21.86
C ASP A 322 13.26 -13.87 -23.27
N GLN A 323 12.02 -14.35 -23.50
CA GLN A 323 11.60 -14.85 -24.81
C GLN A 323 11.50 -13.73 -25.85
N PHE A 324 11.04 -12.55 -25.45
CA PHE A 324 10.95 -11.38 -26.32
C PHE A 324 12.33 -10.91 -26.78
N ILE A 325 13.33 -10.88 -25.89
CA ILE A 325 14.71 -10.50 -26.21
C ILE A 325 15.31 -11.39 -27.30
N GLN A 326 14.99 -12.69 -27.31
CA GLN A 326 15.47 -13.62 -28.34
C GLN A 326 14.98 -13.26 -29.76
N LEU A 327 13.89 -12.50 -29.87
CA LEU A 327 13.33 -12.05 -31.15
C LEU A 327 14.04 -10.81 -31.71
N SER A 328 14.88 -10.11 -30.93
CA SER A 328 15.65 -8.97 -31.43
C SER A 328 16.59 -9.40 -32.57
N PRO A 329 16.81 -8.59 -33.60
CA PRO A 329 17.86 -8.84 -34.59
C PRO A 329 19.28 -8.46 -34.10
N ASN A 330 19.40 -7.81 -32.94
CA ASN A 330 20.66 -7.29 -32.41
C ASN A 330 21.33 -8.32 -31.47
N ASP A 331 22.40 -8.95 -31.95
CA ASP A 331 23.12 -9.99 -31.19
C ASP A 331 23.84 -9.45 -29.95
N GLN A 332 24.29 -8.19 -29.97
CA GLN A 332 24.94 -7.57 -28.81
C GLN A 332 23.93 -7.36 -27.68
N LEU A 333 22.73 -6.85 -28.02
CA LEU A 333 21.63 -6.69 -27.07
C LEU A 333 21.30 -8.02 -26.38
N LYS A 334 21.18 -9.11 -27.15
CA LYS A 334 20.95 -10.45 -26.59
C LYS A 334 22.08 -10.93 -25.68
N SER A 335 23.32 -10.62 -26.05
CA SER A 335 24.50 -11.01 -25.27
C SER A 335 24.59 -10.25 -23.94
N ASP A 336 24.15 -8.99 -23.93
CA ASP A 336 24.20 -8.12 -22.75
C ASP A 336 22.98 -8.31 -21.82
N TRP A 337 21.95 -9.03 -22.28
CA TRP A 337 20.74 -9.29 -21.50
C TRP A 337 21.00 -10.27 -20.35
N GLU A 338 20.77 -9.80 -19.12
CA GLU A 338 20.93 -10.57 -17.88
C GLU A 338 19.58 -10.87 -17.20
N GLY A 339 18.60 -11.35 -17.97
CA GLY A 339 17.25 -11.59 -17.46
C GLY A 339 17.17 -12.47 -16.21
N LYS A 340 16.06 -12.31 -15.47
CA LYS A 340 15.88 -12.89 -14.13
C LYS A 340 15.59 -14.39 -14.09
N LYS A 341 15.45 -15.05 -15.24
CA LYS A 341 15.19 -16.50 -15.35
C LYS A 341 14.00 -16.96 -14.50
N GLY A 342 12.95 -16.15 -14.44
CA GLY A 342 11.73 -16.45 -13.67
C GLY A 342 11.74 -15.96 -12.21
N LEU A 343 12.84 -15.44 -11.66
CA LEU A 343 12.89 -14.90 -10.30
C LEU A 343 12.51 -13.41 -10.27
N TYR A 344 11.24 -13.11 -10.54
CA TYR A 344 10.75 -11.73 -10.55
C TYR A 344 10.39 -11.19 -9.15
N SER A 345 10.15 -12.08 -8.17
CA SER A 345 9.69 -11.73 -6.83
C SER A 345 10.78 -11.17 -5.93
N SER A 346 10.58 -9.94 -5.46
CA SER A 346 11.40 -9.30 -4.41
C SER A 346 11.36 -10.07 -3.09
N LYS A 347 10.21 -10.65 -2.73
CA LYS A 347 10.06 -11.46 -1.51
C LYS A 347 10.86 -12.74 -1.63
N TYR A 348 10.82 -13.45 -2.75
CA TYR A 348 11.58 -14.68 -2.92
C TYR A 348 13.09 -14.42 -2.93
N THR A 349 13.54 -13.32 -3.55
CA THR A 349 14.94 -12.87 -3.44
C THR A 349 15.32 -12.63 -1.97
N LYS A 350 14.46 -11.93 -1.21
CA LYS A 350 14.72 -11.67 0.21
C LYS A 350 14.72 -12.93 1.07
N VAL A 351 13.82 -13.88 0.79
CA VAL A 351 13.79 -15.19 1.44
C VAL A 351 15.10 -15.91 1.20
N LYS A 352 15.59 -15.94 -0.05
CA LYS A 352 16.87 -16.57 -0.38
C LYS A 352 18.02 -15.94 0.40
N GLU A 353 18.10 -14.61 0.45
CA GLU A 353 19.13 -13.91 1.24
C GLU A 353 19.09 -14.27 2.73
N ILE A 354 17.90 -14.40 3.31
CA ILE A 354 17.72 -14.77 4.72
C ILE A 354 18.12 -16.24 4.91
N LEU A 355 17.65 -17.14 4.04
CA LEU A 355 17.95 -18.55 4.12
C LEU A 355 19.44 -18.83 3.95
N ASP A 356 20.10 -18.21 2.98
CA ASP A 356 21.54 -18.38 2.77
C ASP A 356 22.31 -18.06 4.05
N LYS A 357 21.97 -16.96 4.73
CA LYS A 357 22.58 -16.59 6.03
C LYS A 357 22.23 -17.56 7.16
N LEU A 358 20.97 -18.00 7.24
CA LEU A 358 20.54 -18.92 8.30
C LEU A 358 21.11 -20.33 8.15
N LEU A 359 21.39 -20.75 6.91
CA LEU A 359 21.90 -22.08 6.58
C LEU A 359 23.43 -22.13 6.49
N GLU A 360 24.14 -21.01 6.63
CA GLU A 360 25.60 -20.99 6.84
C GLU A 360 26.03 -21.82 8.06
N SER A 361 25.12 -21.98 9.04
CA SER A 361 25.29 -22.82 10.21
C SER A 361 24.23 -23.91 10.28
N ASP A 362 24.60 -25.14 10.62
CA ASP A 362 23.66 -26.26 10.85
C ASP A 362 22.87 -26.17 12.17
N GLU A 363 22.65 -24.94 12.65
CA GLU A 363 22.10 -24.63 13.96
C GLU A 363 20.64 -24.17 13.91
N ASN A 364 20.03 -24.10 12.72
CA ASN A 364 18.73 -23.47 12.54
C ASN A 364 17.73 -24.41 11.85
N LYS A 365 16.47 -24.32 12.26
CA LYS A 365 15.31 -24.85 11.52
C LYS A 365 14.46 -23.68 11.04
N VAL A 366 13.98 -23.74 9.81
CA VAL A 366 13.21 -22.67 9.19
C VAL A 366 11.87 -23.22 8.67
N LEU A 367 10.79 -22.54 9.04
CA LEU A 367 9.45 -22.75 8.52
C LEU A 367 9.09 -21.58 7.61
N ILE A 368 8.58 -21.86 6.42
CA ILE A 368 8.13 -20.82 5.49
C ILE A 368 6.63 -20.96 5.32
N PHE A 369 5.90 -19.87 5.58
CA PHE A 369 4.44 -19.80 5.48
C PHE A 369 4.02 -18.83 4.38
N SER A 370 3.05 -19.27 3.57
CA SER A 370 2.27 -18.40 2.70
C SER A 370 0.77 -18.51 3.00
N GLY A 371 0.07 -17.38 2.90
CA GLY A 371 -1.38 -17.28 3.02
C GLY A 371 -2.15 -17.68 1.75
N PHE A 372 -1.50 -17.95 0.62
CA PHE A 372 -2.18 -18.42 -0.60
C PHE A 372 -2.42 -19.93 -0.62
N TYR A 373 -3.60 -20.30 -1.13
CA TYR A 373 -3.96 -21.70 -1.37
C TYR A 373 -3.28 -22.20 -2.64
N GLN A 374 -2.60 -23.35 -2.52
CA GLN A 374 -2.18 -24.35 -3.51
C GLN A 374 -1.66 -23.88 -4.87
N GLU A 375 -2.45 -23.12 -5.60
CA GLU A 375 -2.15 -22.72 -6.96
C GLU A 375 -0.93 -21.77 -7.01
N TYR A 376 0.13 -22.21 -7.69
CA TYR A 376 1.31 -21.44 -8.12
C TYR A 376 2.30 -20.95 -7.04
N VAL A 377 1.95 -20.96 -5.75
CA VAL A 377 2.93 -20.64 -4.67
C VAL A 377 3.58 -21.90 -4.11
N THR A 378 2.78 -22.92 -3.78
CA THR A 378 3.27 -24.13 -3.09
C THR A 378 3.17 -25.40 -3.92
N SER A 379 2.41 -25.42 -5.02
CA SER A 379 2.28 -26.58 -5.90
C SER A 379 2.80 -26.28 -7.30
N ALA A 380 3.64 -27.18 -7.82
CA ALA A 380 4.21 -27.07 -9.15
C ALA A 380 3.11 -27.16 -10.23
N MET A 381 3.25 -26.42 -11.34
CA MET A 381 2.24 -26.35 -12.40
C MET A 381 1.93 -27.69 -13.07
N GLU A 382 2.91 -28.60 -13.09
CA GLU A 382 2.72 -29.98 -13.60
C GLU A 382 1.67 -30.76 -12.82
N GLU A 383 1.55 -30.51 -11.51
CA GLU A 383 0.54 -31.15 -10.64
C GLU A 383 -0.88 -30.62 -10.90
N MET A 384 -0.99 -29.45 -11.55
CA MET A 384 -2.26 -28.79 -11.88
C MET A 384 -2.72 -29.05 -13.32
N GLY A 385 -1.96 -29.83 -14.11
CA GLY A 385 -2.30 -30.16 -15.50
C GLY A 385 -2.10 -29.00 -16.49
N GLU A 386 -1.49 -27.89 -16.06
CA GLU A 386 -1.25 -26.70 -16.89
C GLU A 386 0.22 -26.66 -17.33
N LYS A 387 0.58 -27.44 -18.35
CA LYS A 387 1.97 -27.51 -18.87
C LYS A 387 2.44 -26.26 -19.64
N ASP A 388 1.56 -25.27 -19.81
CA ASP A 388 1.75 -24.19 -20.78
C ASP A 388 2.42 -22.91 -20.23
N LEU A 389 2.60 -22.78 -18.91
CA LEU A 389 3.24 -21.62 -18.29
C LEU A 389 4.51 -22.06 -17.55
N GLU A 390 5.65 -21.47 -17.91
CA GLU A 390 6.94 -21.67 -17.24
C GLU A 390 7.03 -20.75 -16.01
N ILE A 391 6.16 -20.95 -15.02
CA ILE A 391 6.24 -20.25 -13.74
C ILE A 391 6.83 -21.19 -12.70
N LEU A 392 8.01 -20.85 -12.19
CA LEU A 392 8.60 -21.57 -11.06
C LEU A 392 7.88 -21.17 -9.77
N SER A 393 7.28 -22.13 -9.08
CA SER A 393 6.73 -21.87 -7.76
C SER A 393 7.85 -21.64 -6.73
N LEU A 394 7.53 -21.05 -5.57
CA LEU A 394 8.52 -20.95 -4.48
C LEU A 394 9.06 -22.33 -4.09
N TYR A 395 8.24 -23.37 -4.16
CA TYR A 395 8.68 -24.74 -3.91
C TYR A 395 9.76 -25.18 -4.90
N ASP A 396 9.54 -24.93 -6.20
CA ASP A 396 10.51 -25.29 -7.24
C ASP A 396 11.82 -24.53 -7.02
N LEU A 397 11.74 -23.24 -6.68
CA LEU A 397 12.89 -22.40 -6.36
C LEU A 397 13.66 -22.93 -5.13
N LEU A 398 12.99 -23.20 -4.01
CA LEU A 398 13.63 -23.73 -2.80
C LEU A 398 14.30 -25.08 -3.06
N ARG A 399 13.66 -25.94 -3.85
CA ARG A 399 14.22 -27.24 -4.26
C ARG A 399 15.44 -27.06 -5.15
N ILE A 400 15.41 -26.14 -6.11
CA ILE A 400 16.55 -25.81 -6.98
C ILE A 400 17.71 -25.26 -6.14
N TRP A 401 17.43 -24.39 -5.15
CA TRP A 401 18.46 -23.74 -4.35
C TRP A 401 19.12 -24.66 -3.33
N TYR A 402 18.36 -25.51 -2.64
CA TYR A 402 18.84 -26.27 -1.47
C TYR A 402 18.72 -27.79 -1.59
N GLY A 403 17.97 -28.30 -2.57
CA GLY A 403 17.78 -29.74 -2.80
C GLY A 403 16.88 -30.44 -1.78
N ASP A 404 16.47 -31.67 -2.13
CA ASP A 404 15.51 -32.48 -1.35
C ASP A 404 16.07 -32.99 0.00
N ASN A 405 17.38 -32.85 0.24
CA ASN A 405 18.04 -33.27 1.48
C ASN A 405 17.96 -32.23 2.60
N ILE A 406 17.66 -30.97 2.25
CA ILE A 406 17.57 -29.84 3.18
C ILE A 406 16.11 -29.38 3.31
N PHE A 407 15.33 -29.53 2.25
CA PHE A 407 14.00 -28.95 2.13
C PHE A 407 12.91 -30.02 1.99
N VAL A 408 11.81 -29.84 2.73
CA VAL A 408 10.57 -30.59 2.56
C VAL A 408 9.33 -29.67 2.51
N LYS A 409 8.21 -30.20 2.03
CA LYS A 409 6.96 -29.45 1.82
C LYS A 409 5.79 -30.16 2.47
N ILE A 410 4.85 -29.40 3.04
CA ILE A 410 3.52 -29.88 3.44
C ILE A 410 2.43 -28.95 2.89
N ASP A 411 1.63 -29.45 1.95
CA ASP A 411 0.49 -28.71 1.36
C ASP A 411 -0.78 -29.57 1.20
N GLY A 412 -1.77 -29.02 0.50
CA GLY A 412 -3.03 -29.66 0.14
C GLY A 412 -2.90 -30.95 -0.69
N THR A 413 -1.83 -31.14 -1.47
CA THR A 413 -1.67 -32.29 -2.38
C THR A 413 -1.14 -33.55 -1.68
N ILE A 414 -0.55 -33.37 -0.50
CA ILE A 414 0.00 -34.48 0.28
C ILE A 414 -1.14 -35.17 1.07
N PRO A 415 -1.38 -36.47 0.85
CA PRO A 415 -2.45 -37.19 1.53
C PRO A 415 -2.19 -37.29 3.05
N ILE A 416 -3.29 -37.27 3.81
CA ILE A 416 -3.27 -37.42 5.27
C ILE A 416 -2.86 -38.85 5.66
N ASP A 417 -3.35 -39.86 4.91
CA ASP A 417 -3.10 -41.28 5.18
C ASP A 417 -2.15 -41.95 4.17
N THR A 418 -1.37 -42.91 4.64
CA THR A 418 -0.38 -43.70 3.88
C THR A 418 -0.97 -44.71 2.89
N LYS A 419 -2.31 -44.87 2.80
CA LYS A 419 -2.95 -45.94 2.02
C LYS A 419 -2.94 -45.73 0.50
N THR A 420 -2.45 -44.60 0.00
CA THR A 420 -2.55 -44.23 -1.43
C THR A 420 -1.17 -44.18 -2.12
N ASN A 421 -0.88 -45.19 -2.94
CA ASN A 421 0.08 -45.16 -4.05
C ASN A 421 1.52 -44.66 -3.76
N GLY A 422 2.11 -45.00 -2.62
CA GLY A 422 3.55 -44.78 -2.38
C GLY A 422 3.98 -43.31 -2.17
N LYS A 423 3.04 -42.36 -2.06
CA LYS A 423 3.34 -40.99 -1.64
C LYS A 423 3.57 -40.94 -0.12
N ALA A 424 4.57 -40.17 0.32
CA ALA A 424 4.82 -39.97 1.75
C ALA A 424 3.61 -39.31 2.42
N SER A 425 3.25 -39.78 3.61
CA SER A 425 2.17 -39.15 4.40
C SER A 425 2.62 -37.81 4.97
N ARG A 426 1.67 -36.91 5.22
CA ARG A 426 1.93 -35.64 5.95
C ARG A 426 2.66 -35.88 7.28
N ASP A 427 2.34 -36.96 7.97
CA ASP A 427 3.01 -37.29 9.24
C ASP A 427 4.48 -37.68 9.04
N GLN A 428 4.81 -38.45 8.01
CA GLN A 428 6.20 -38.82 7.71
C GLN A 428 7.05 -37.58 7.43
N ILE A 429 6.56 -36.66 6.60
CA ILE A 429 7.28 -35.41 6.28
C ILE A 429 7.44 -34.54 7.54
N ARG A 430 6.38 -34.44 8.35
CA ARG A 430 6.42 -33.76 9.64
C ARG A 430 7.49 -34.37 10.55
N GLN A 431 7.55 -35.69 10.68
CA GLN A 431 8.55 -36.36 11.51
C GLN A 431 9.97 -36.19 10.96
N GLN A 432 10.15 -36.22 9.63
CA GLN A 432 11.43 -35.94 8.98
C GLN A 432 11.95 -34.55 9.37
N PHE A 433 11.15 -33.50 9.21
CA PHE A 433 11.54 -32.15 9.60
C PHE A 433 11.88 -32.04 11.10
N ARG A 434 11.07 -32.67 11.97
CA ARG A 434 11.22 -32.59 13.42
C ARG A 434 12.43 -33.35 13.96
N LEU A 435 12.78 -34.49 13.36
CA LEU A 435 13.72 -35.45 13.92
C LEU A 435 15.03 -35.57 13.13
N ASP A 436 15.05 -35.23 11.84
CA ASP A 436 16.26 -35.26 11.02
C ASP A 436 16.91 -33.87 11.00
N PRO A 437 18.10 -33.67 11.59
CA PRO A 437 18.76 -32.37 11.63
C PRO A 437 19.06 -31.83 10.22
N ARG A 438 19.27 -32.70 9.23
CA ARG A 438 19.60 -32.31 7.84
C ARG A 438 18.45 -31.58 7.14
N ILE A 439 17.21 -31.90 7.49
CA ILE A 439 16.02 -31.28 6.91
C ILE A 439 15.74 -29.95 7.60
N GLN A 440 16.43 -28.89 7.17
CA GLN A 440 16.39 -27.59 7.84
C GLN A 440 15.18 -26.73 7.46
N ILE A 441 14.62 -26.92 6.26
CA ILE A 441 13.51 -26.09 5.76
C ILE A 441 12.24 -26.91 5.62
N ILE A 442 11.12 -26.37 6.10
CA ILE A 442 9.78 -26.82 5.73
C ILE A 442 8.94 -25.67 5.18
N SER A 443 8.37 -25.83 4.00
CA SER A 443 7.38 -24.89 3.46
C SER A 443 5.96 -25.44 3.64
N THR A 444 5.05 -24.59 4.11
CA THR A 444 3.65 -24.95 4.30
C THR A 444 2.70 -23.78 4.05
N GLN A 445 1.42 -24.10 3.91
CA GLN A 445 0.35 -23.12 3.76
C GLN A 445 -0.20 -22.74 5.13
N GLY A 446 -0.56 -21.46 5.30
CA GLY A 446 -1.28 -20.96 6.47
C GLY A 446 -2.58 -21.73 6.72
N SER A 447 -3.23 -22.23 5.66
CA SER A 447 -4.49 -22.98 5.73
C SER A 447 -4.37 -24.50 5.89
N SER A 448 -3.21 -25.04 6.28
CA SER A 448 -3.17 -26.41 6.82
C SER A 448 -3.89 -26.45 8.19
N ARG A 449 -5.22 -26.29 8.16
CA ARG A 449 -6.20 -26.12 9.26
C ARG A 449 -6.21 -27.24 10.29
N LEU A 450 -5.54 -28.35 9.99
CA LEU A 450 -5.39 -29.46 10.93
C LEU A 450 -4.21 -29.11 11.84
N GLY A 451 -4.34 -29.29 13.16
CA GLY A 451 -3.34 -28.90 14.16
C GLY A 451 -1.97 -29.62 14.04
N ILE A 452 -1.25 -29.38 12.94
CA ILE A 452 0.06 -29.95 12.65
C ILE A 452 1.05 -29.38 13.65
N ASN A 453 1.60 -30.27 14.45
CA ASN A 453 2.68 -29.95 15.36
C ASN A 453 4.00 -29.83 14.58
N LEU A 454 4.57 -28.63 14.52
CA LEU A 454 5.87 -28.35 13.88
C LEU A 454 6.95 -27.96 14.89
N THR A 455 6.79 -28.31 16.18
CA THR A 455 7.82 -28.13 17.20
C THR A 455 9.04 -28.99 16.94
N VAL A 456 10.23 -28.47 17.22
CA VAL A 456 11.49 -29.19 17.07
C VAL A 456 11.96 -29.62 18.47
N PRO A 457 11.85 -30.90 18.84
CA PRO A 457 12.16 -31.33 20.20
C PRO A 457 13.67 -31.29 20.47
N SER A 458 14.04 -30.98 21.71
CA SER A 458 15.41 -31.01 22.24
C SER A 458 15.91 -32.44 22.44
N ILE A 459 16.16 -33.17 21.35
CA ILE A 459 16.70 -34.53 21.35
C ILE A 459 18.18 -34.56 20.92
N PRO A 460 18.96 -35.61 21.23
CA PRO A 460 20.36 -35.70 20.82
C PRO A 460 20.59 -35.49 19.32
N ALA A 461 19.65 -35.93 18.47
CA ALA A 461 19.72 -35.71 17.02
C ALA A 461 19.63 -34.22 16.62
N ASN A 462 18.97 -33.39 17.43
CA ASN A 462 18.82 -31.95 17.21
C ASN A 462 19.74 -31.11 18.10
N ALA A 463 20.76 -31.71 18.72
CA ALA A 463 21.62 -31.00 19.69
C ALA A 463 22.38 -29.81 19.08
N SER A 464 22.60 -29.79 17.76
CA SER A 464 23.18 -28.65 17.05
C SER A 464 22.18 -27.51 16.83
N ILE A 465 20.88 -27.79 16.84
CA ILE A 465 19.84 -26.80 16.56
C ILE A 465 19.65 -25.91 17.79
N LYS A 466 19.83 -24.60 17.60
CA LYS A 466 19.72 -23.58 18.64
C LYS A 466 18.51 -22.69 18.48
N ARG A 467 17.91 -22.61 17.29
CA ARG A 467 16.77 -21.71 17.02
C ARG A 467 15.84 -22.24 15.93
N VAL A 468 14.58 -21.85 16.06
CA VAL A 468 13.55 -22.07 15.04
C VAL A 468 13.10 -20.72 14.48
N TYR A 469 13.07 -20.59 13.16
CA TYR A 469 12.60 -19.40 12.46
C TYR A 469 11.28 -19.68 11.74
N GLN A 470 10.36 -18.73 11.74
CA GLN A 470 9.18 -18.72 10.89
C GLN A 470 9.24 -17.53 9.95
N ILE A 471 9.28 -17.75 8.64
CA ILE A 471 9.25 -16.70 7.63
C ILE A 471 7.84 -16.65 7.04
N HIS A 472 7.14 -15.54 7.24
CA HIS A 472 5.83 -15.29 6.67
C HIS A 472 5.98 -14.41 5.42
N LEU A 473 5.61 -14.96 4.27
CA LEU A 473 5.71 -14.26 2.98
C LEU A 473 4.59 -13.23 2.80
N ASP A 474 3.42 -13.51 3.35
CA ASP A 474 2.25 -12.64 3.29
C ASP A 474 1.43 -12.81 4.57
N ARG A 475 0.54 -11.85 4.81
CA ARG A 475 -0.34 -11.85 5.97
C ARG A 475 -1.69 -12.48 5.60
N PRO A 476 -2.26 -13.35 6.45
CA PRO A 476 -3.57 -13.93 6.21
C PRO A 476 -4.69 -12.89 6.37
N ASP A 477 -5.92 -13.23 6.02
CA ASP A 477 -7.07 -12.30 6.10
C ASP A 477 -7.61 -12.11 7.53
N THR A 478 -7.21 -12.97 8.48
CA THR A 478 -7.71 -12.93 9.86
C THR A 478 -6.58 -13.03 10.88
N ASN A 479 -6.75 -12.36 12.02
CA ASN A 479 -5.78 -12.44 13.12
C ASN A 479 -5.75 -13.85 13.73
N ALA A 480 -6.86 -14.57 13.66
CA ALA A 480 -6.94 -15.96 14.09
C ALA A 480 -5.95 -16.85 13.31
N ASP A 481 -5.88 -16.69 11.99
CA ASP A 481 -4.93 -17.41 11.15
C ASP A 481 -3.48 -17.06 11.51
N VAL A 482 -3.18 -15.80 11.88
CA VAL A 482 -1.84 -15.39 12.35
C VAL A 482 -1.48 -16.15 13.64
N VAL A 483 -2.36 -16.12 14.63
CA VAL A 483 -2.15 -16.79 15.93
C VAL A 483 -2.02 -18.29 15.75
N GLN A 484 -2.89 -18.91 14.94
CA GLN A 484 -2.83 -20.34 14.65
C GLN A 484 -1.52 -20.73 13.95
N THR A 485 -1.06 -19.92 12.99
CA THR A 485 0.18 -20.17 12.25
C THR A 485 1.39 -20.15 13.18
N ILE A 486 1.52 -19.13 14.03
CA ILE A 486 2.60 -19.03 15.03
C ILE A 486 2.50 -20.19 16.04
N GLY A 487 1.28 -20.51 16.48
CA GLY A 487 0.98 -21.60 17.41
C GLY A 487 1.28 -23.01 16.88
N ARG A 488 1.69 -23.18 15.61
CA ARG A 488 2.18 -24.49 15.11
C ARG A 488 3.60 -24.81 15.58
N SER A 489 4.41 -23.78 15.85
CA SER A 489 5.78 -23.94 16.38
C SER A 489 5.92 -23.48 17.83
N LYS A 490 5.05 -22.59 18.32
CA LYS A 490 4.96 -22.19 19.73
C LYS A 490 3.99 -23.10 20.49
N ARG A 491 4.44 -24.31 20.87
CA ARG A 491 3.65 -25.29 21.64
C ARG A 491 4.46 -25.86 22.80
N PRO A 492 3.80 -26.51 23.79
CA PRO A 492 4.51 -27.29 24.80
C PRO A 492 5.46 -28.32 24.17
N GLY A 493 6.70 -28.37 24.68
CA GLY A 493 7.78 -29.22 24.15
C GLY A 493 8.64 -28.57 23.05
N GLN A 494 8.43 -27.28 22.76
CA GLN A 494 9.39 -26.45 22.04
C GLN A 494 10.21 -25.66 23.05
N ASP A 495 11.45 -26.09 23.29
CA ASP A 495 12.35 -25.40 24.21
C ASP A 495 13.30 -24.43 23.48
N LEU A 496 13.35 -24.52 22.15
CA LEU A 496 14.19 -23.68 21.31
C LEU A 496 13.52 -22.31 21.09
N PRO A 497 14.25 -21.19 21.18
CA PRO A 497 13.76 -19.87 20.83
C PRO A 497 13.11 -19.84 19.44
N LEU A 498 12.00 -19.10 19.34
CA LEU A 498 11.25 -18.92 18.11
C LEU A 498 11.41 -17.48 17.61
N GLU A 499 11.80 -17.30 16.36
CA GLU A 499 11.86 -15.99 15.71
C GLU A 499 10.92 -15.96 14.50
N VAL A 500 9.93 -15.07 14.53
CA VAL A 500 8.95 -14.89 13.45
C VAL A 500 9.35 -13.67 12.63
N ILE A 501 9.61 -13.87 11.34
CA ILE A 501 10.02 -12.88 10.36
C ILE A 501 8.84 -12.65 9.41
N ASN A 502 8.17 -11.50 9.53
CA ASN A 502 7.15 -11.08 8.57
C ASN A 502 7.81 -10.25 7.46
N LEU A 503 7.69 -10.70 6.21
CA LEU A 503 8.16 -9.93 5.06
C LEU A 503 7.08 -8.93 4.64
N GLN A 504 7.46 -7.66 4.54
CA GLN A 504 6.55 -6.58 4.17
C GLN A 504 7.15 -5.76 3.04
N LEU A 505 6.42 -5.61 1.93
CA LEU A 505 6.92 -4.85 0.79
C LEU A 505 6.98 -3.36 1.09
N THR A 506 8.07 -2.74 0.65
CA THR A 506 8.29 -1.31 0.68
C THR A 506 8.59 -0.79 -0.72
N ASN A 507 8.54 0.52 -0.89
CA ASN A 507 8.88 1.15 -2.16
C ASN A 507 10.38 0.94 -2.46
N SER A 508 10.70 0.69 -3.73
CA SER A 508 12.08 0.60 -4.24
C SER A 508 12.91 1.85 -3.91
N GLU A 509 12.30 3.04 -3.98
CA GLU A 509 12.95 4.34 -3.76
C GLU A 509 13.19 4.68 -2.28
N ALA A 510 12.42 4.07 -1.38
CA ALA A 510 12.47 4.34 0.06
C ALA A 510 12.56 3.04 0.87
N PRO A 511 13.64 2.25 0.70
CA PRO A 511 13.76 0.89 1.23
C PRO A 511 13.72 0.80 2.76
N ALA A 512 14.16 1.85 3.46
CA ALA A 512 14.15 1.93 4.92
C ALA A 512 12.83 2.45 5.50
N ALA A 513 11.98 3.05 4.66
CA ALA A 513 10.71 3.58 5.08
C ALA A 513 9.66 2.46 4.98
N LEU A 514 9.21 1.94 6.12
CA LEU A 514 7.99 1.13 6.24
C LEU A 514 6.74 1.98 5.97
N ARG A 515 6.75 2.76 4.88
CA ARG A 515 5.67 3.68 4.47
C ARG A 515 4.66 2.95 3.59
N TYR A 516 3.40 3.37 3.72
CA TYR A 516 2.24 2.66 3.23
C TYR A 516 2.06 2.84 1.71
N GLY A 517 1.27 1.96 1.08
CA GLY A 517 1.00 2.00 -0.37
C GLY A 517 0.93 0.63 -1.05
N TYR A 518 1.27 -0.44 -0.35
CA TYR A 518 1.16 -1.82 -0.85
C TYR A 518 0.21 -2.63 -0.01
N ILE A 519 -0.38 -3.66 -0.63
CA ILE A 519 -1.42 -4.50 -0.04
C ILE A 519 -1.00 -5.14 1.28
N ASP A 520 0.30 -5.44 1.48
CA ASP A 520 0.83 -5.95 2.74
C ASP A 520 0.57 -5.01 3.92
N HIS A 521 0.77 -3.70 3.72
CA HIS A 521 0.51 -2.69 4.75
C HIS A 521 -0.98 -2.63 5.09
N GLY A 522 -1.84 -2.56 4.06
CA GLY A 522 -3.28 -2.52 4.27
C GLY A 522 -3.83 -3.77 4.95
N MET A 523 -3.23 -4.94 4.66
CA MET A 523 -3.56 -6.19 5.34
C MET A 523 -3.12 -6.18 6.81
N GLU A 524 -1.92 -5.66 7.12
CA GLU A 524 -1.46 -5.56 8.50
C GLU A 524 -2.32 -4.60 9.33
N GLU A 525 -2.68 -3.43 8.78
CA GLU A 525 -3.61 -2.50 9.41
C GLU A 525 -4.97 -3.17 9.66
N MET A 526 -5.54 -3.81 8.64
CA MET A 526 -6.80 -4.55 8.77
C MET A 526 -6.72 -5.59 9.89
N LEU A 527 -5.62 -6.34 9.99
CA LEU A 527 -5.42 -7.34 11.04
C LEU A 527 -5.32 -6.72 12.43
N GLN A 528 -4.62 -5.59 12.57
CA GLN A 528 -4.53 -4.85 13.82
C GLN A 528 -5.88 -4.31 14.26
N TYR A 529 -6.67 -3.76 13.34
CA TYR A 529 -8.04 -3.32 13.60
C TYR A 529 -8.90 -4.50 14.05
N LYS A 530 -8.94 -5.60 13.28
CA LYS A 530 -9.71 -6.79 13.66
C LYS A 530 -9.30 -7.34 15.03
N ARG A 531 -7.99 -7.34 15.32
CA ARG A 531 -7.47 -7.76 16.63
C ARG A 531 -7.95 -6.85 17.75
N LEU A 532 -7.89 -5.54 17.58
CA LEU A 532 -8.37 -4.58 18.57
C LEU A 532 -9.86 -4.79 18.84
N LEU A 533 -10.66 -4.93 17.79
CA LEU A 533 -12.10 -5.18 17.92
C LEU A 533 -12.40 -6.50 18.62
N ALA A 534 -11.72 -7.58 18.22
CA ALA A 534 -11.84 -8.87 18.88
C ALA A 534 -11.47 -8.74 20.37
N GLN A 535 -10.38 -8.04 20.68
CA GLN A 535 -9.92 -7.86 22.05
C GLN A 535 -10.90 -7.02 22.88
N MET A 536 -11.46 -5.93 22.36
CA MET A 536 -12.43 -5.11 23.11
C MET A 536 -13.69 -5.90 23.47
N VAL A 537 -14.16 -6.74 22.52
CA VAL A 537 -15.30 -7.64 22.73
C VAL A 537 -14.96 -8.73 23.75
N GLU A 538 -13.78 -9.36 23.61
CA GLU A 538 -13.28 -10.38 24.53
C GLU A 538 -12.91 -9.83 25.93
N ASP A 539 -12.55 -8.56 26.05
CA ASP A 539 -12.22 -7.94 27.35
C ASP A 539 -13.46 -7.29 27.98
N GLY A 540 -14.60 -7.27 27.26
CA GLY A 540 -15.86 -6.72 27.74
C GLY A 540 -15.81 -5.21 28.04
N ILE A 541 -14.94 -4.48 27.34
CA ILE A 541 -14.70 -3.04 27.53
C ILE A 541 -15.78 -2.26 26.77
N PRO A 542 -16.53 -1.35 27.41
CA PRO A 542 -17.46 -0.49 26.71
C PRO A 542 -16.73 0.48 25.79
N LEU A 543 -17.20 0.58 24.55
CA LEU A 543 -16.67 1.48 23.54
C LEU A 543 -17.01 2.94 23.90
N THR A 544 -16.11 3.89 23.63
CA THR A 544 -16.45 5.33 23.64
C THR A 544 -17.36 5.67 22.47
N GLN A 545 -17.98 6.86 22.47
CA GLN A 545 -18.81 7.30 21.35
C GLN A 545 -18.02 7.39 20.03
N GLU A 546 -16.74 7.77 20.09
CA GLU A 546 -15.88 7.76 18.89
C GLU A 546 -15.57 6.34 18.43
N GLU A 547 -15.33 5.40 19.36
CA GLU A 547 -15.09 3.99 19.05
C GLU A 547 -16.36 3.31 18.53
N GLU A 548 -17.54 3.68 19.03
CA GLU A 548 -18.84 3.25 18.52
C GLU A 548 -19.11 3.80 17.12
N GLN A 549 -18.80 5.08 16.86
CA GLN A 549 -18.92 5.66 15.52
C GLN A 549 -17.95 4.99 14.55
N PHE A 550 -16.69 4.83 14.95
CA PHE A 550 -15.68 4.12 14.18
C PHE A 550 -16.14 2.69 13.87
N MET A 551 -16.64 1.98 14.88
CA MET A 551 -17.23 0.66 14.73
C MET A 551 -18.43 0.66 13.80
N GLY A 552 -19.36 1.62 13.93
CA GLY A 552 -20.52 1.73 13.05
C GLY A 552 -20.14 1.96 11.59
N GLU A 553 -19.14 2.82 11.34
CA GLU A 553 -18.64 3.15 10.00
C GLU A 553 -17.88 1.98 9.35
N HIS A 554 -17.22 1.14 10.14
CA HIS A 554 -16.35 0.08 9.63
C HIS A 554 -16.90 -1.35 9.78
N SER A 555 -17.88 -1.61 10.67
CA SER A 555 -18.38 -2.97 10.99
C SER A 555 -19.51 -3.49 10.09
N THR A 556 -20.35 -2.62 9.51
CA THR A 556 -21.50 -3.05 8.69
C THR A 556 -21.11 -3.54 7.31
N ASP A 557 -19.93 -3.18 6.82
CA ASP A 557 -19.33 -3.67 5.58
C ASP A 557 -17.80 -3.74 5.77
N LEU A 558 -17.31 -4.66 6.62
CA LEU A 558 -15.87 -4.98 6.75
C LEU A 558 -15.25 -5.58 5.47
N ASN A 559 -15.85 -5.34 4.30
CA ASN A 559 -15.03 -5.00 3.15
C ASN A 559 -14.38 -3.65 3.45
N ILE A 560 -13.42 -3.65 4.38
CA ILE A 560 -12.44 -2.57 4.40
C ILE A 560 -11.78 -2.68 3.03
N GLU A 561 -12.25 -1.85 2.10
CA GLU A 561 -11.60 -1.60 0.83
C GLU A 561 -10.33 -0.80 1.17
N VAL A 562 -9.42 -1.45 1.91
CA VAL A 562 -8.03 -1.01 2.02
C VAL A 562 -7.43 -1.33 0.67
N PHE A 563 -7.76 -0.53 -0.32
CA PHE A 563 -6.89 -0.33 -1.45
C PHE A 563 -5.87 0.69 -0.97
N PRO A 564 -4.66 0.28 -0.57
CA PRO A 564 -3.67 1.24 -0.16
C PRO A 564 -3.35 2.11 -1.37
N GLU A 565 -3.69 3.39 -1.30
CA GLU A 565 -3.20 4.37 -2.27
C GLU A 565 -1.70 4.57 -2.02
N THR A 566 -0.88 4.68 -3.07
CA THR A 566 0.50 5.17 -2.88
C THR A 566 0.46 6.68 -2.56
N PRO A 567 1.44 7.27 -1.86
CA PRO A 567 1.47 8.72 -1.63
C PRO A 567 1.29 9.53 -2.91
N ARG A 568 1.96 9.09 -3.98
CA ARG A 568 1.81 9.67 -5.33
C ARG A 568 0.37 9.56 -5.84
N SER A 569 -0.26 8.38 -5.73
CA SER A 569 -1.65 8.18 -6.14
C SER A 569 -2.61 9.06 -5.34
N TYR A 570 -2.43 9.15 -4.02
CA TYR A 570 -3.23 10.00 -3.15
C TYR A 570 -3.11 11.48 -3.54
N LEU A 571 -1.89 11.96 -3.81
CA LEU A 571 -1.65 13.33 -4.30
C LEU A 571 -2.47 13.63 -5.56
N TYR A 572 -2.39 12.76 -6.57
CA TYR A 572 -3.06 12.99 -7.86
C TYR A 572 -4.57 12.77 -7.84
N ARG A 573 -5.04 11.70 -7.19
CA ARG A 573 -6.44 11.26 -7.26
C ARG A 573 -7.33 11.98 -6.26
N THR A 574 -6.79 12.28 -5.09
CA THR A 574 -7.55 12.77 -3.94
C THR A 574 -7.14 14.19 -3.61
N PHE A 575 -5.89 14.42 -3.23
CA PHE A 575 -5.42 15.71 -2.74
C PHE A 575 -5.62 16.84 -3.74
N PHE A 576 -5.02 16.77 -4.95
CA PHE A 576 -5.11 17.86 -5.93
C PHE A 576 -6.53 18.11 -6.42
N ARG A 577 -7.34 17.04 -6.54
CA ARG A 577 -8.76 17.15 -6.87
C ARG A 577 -9.52 17.93 -5.79
N ASP A 578 -9.21 17.67 -4.53
CA ASP A 578 -9.97 18.20 -3.40
C ASP A 578 -9.51 19.59 -2.94
N VAL A 579 -8.37 20.09 -3.41
CA VAL A 579 -7.92 21.48 -3.11
C VAL A 579 -8.12 22.45 -4.28
N ARG A 580 -8.28 21.93 -5.50
CA ARG A 580 -8.40 22.74 -6.72
C ARG A 580 -9.67 23.59 -6.73
N GLY A 581 -9.52 24.90 -6.95
CA GLY A 581 -10.62 25.86 -7.11
C GLY A 581 -11.50 26.12 -5.88
N ARG A 582 -11.12 25.63 -4.70
CA ARG A 582 -11.92 25.79 -3.46
C ARG A 582 -11.61 27.07 -2.70
N GLY A 583 -10.40 27.60 -2.84
CA GLY A 583 -9.94 28.83 -2.20
C GLY A 583 -9.30 28.62 -0.83
N THR A 584 -8.60 29.64 -0.34
CA THR A 584 -7.73 29.57 0.85
C THR A 584 -8.45 28.99 2.07
N LYS A 585 -9.66 29.46 2.39
CA LYS A 585 -10.39 29.00 3.59
C LYS A 585 -10.74 27.51 3.53
N GLU A 586 -11.36 27.07 2.44
CA GLU A 586 -11.76 25.66 2.25
C GLU A 586 -10.53 24.75 2.16
N ASN A 587 -9.46 25.23 1.52
CA ASN A 587 -8.19 24.50 1.44
C ASN A 587 -7.52 24.37 2.81
N MET A 588 -7.42 25.44 3.61
CA MET A 588 -6.84 25.34 4.96
C MET A 588 -7.62 24.39 5.87
N GLU A 589 -8.96 24.36 5.74
CA GLU A 589 -9.77 23.37 6.45
C GLU A 589 -9.42 21.95 6.00
N TYR A 590 -9.34 21.69 4.70
CA TYR A 590 -8.93 20.40 4.15
C TYR A 590 -7.52 19.99 4.61
N MET A 591 -6.58 20.94 4.62
CA MET A 591 -5.18 20.74 5.01
C MET A 591 -5.03 20.38 6.50
N SER A 592 -5.95 20.84 7.34
CA SER A 592 -5.98 20.53 8.78
C SER A 592 -6.55 19.16 9.11
N LYS A 593 -7.28 18.53 8.17
CA LYS A 593 -7.87 17.19 8.37
C LYS A 593 -6.78 16.13 8.32
N ILE A 594 -6.97 15.10 9.14
CA ILE A 594 -6.22 13.86 9.03
C ILE A 594 -6.62 13.22 7.69
N GLY A 595 -5.64 13.04 6.82
CA GLY A 595 -5.79 12.48 5.49
C GLY A 595 -5.10 11.13 5.40
N PHE A 596 -4.19 11.01 4.44
CA PHE A 596 -3.43 9.80 4.19
C PHE A 596 -2.50 9.45 5.37
N GLU A 597 -2.41 8.16 5.74
CA GLU A 597 -1.53 7.64 6.79
C GLU A 597 -1.68 8.28 8.19
N GLY A 598 -2.87 8.81 8.51
CA GLY A 598 -3.07 9.48 9.81
C GLY A 598 -2.35 10.83 9.92
N MET A 599 -1.65 11.26 8.88
CA MET A 599 -1.00 12.58 8.81
C MET A 599 -2.03 13.65 8.51
N LYS A 600 -1.77 14.89 8.95
CA LYS A 600 -2.52 16.01 8.40
C LYS A 600 -2.18 16.17 6.92
N ASN A 601 -3.18 16.54 6.13
CA ASN A 601 -2.98 16.80 4.70
C ASN A 601 -1.87 17.82 4.41
N ALA A 602 -1.70 18.84 5.26
CA ALA A 602 -0.61 19.80 5.14
C ALA A 602 0.78 19.15 5.27
N GLU A 603 0.97 18.33 6.31
CA GLU A 603 2.22 17.61 6.62
C GLU A 603 2.51 16.60 5.50
N PHE A 604 1.49 15.82 5.12
CA PHE A 604 1.59 14.86 4.03
C PHE A 604 2.06 15.54 2.72
N PHE A 605 1.46 16.67 2.34
CA PHE A 605 1.83 17.40 1.14
C PHE A 605 3.27 17.95 1.22
N ALA A 606 3.64 18.51 2.37
CA ALA A 606 4.97 19.06 2.60
C ALA A 606 6.08 17.99 2.52
N ASP A 607 5.79 16.76 2.94
CA ASP A 607 6.74 15.65 2.91
C ASP A 607 6.87 15.03 1.51
N HIS A 608 5.76 14.86 0.79
CA HIS A 608 5.75 14.02 -0.42
C HIS A 608 5.80 14.79 -1.73
N TYR A 609 5.24 16.01 -1.79
CA TYR A 609 5.30 16.82 -3.00
C TYR A 609 6.74 17.12 -3.45
N PRO A 610 7.69 17.50 -2.56
CA PRO A 610 9.05 17.89 -2.98
C PRO A 610 9.90 16.75 -3.50
N MET A 611 9.56 15.50 -3.19
CA MET A 611 10.33 14.32 -3.61
C MET A 611 10.40 14.19 -5.14
N ASN A 612 9.37 14.67 -5.84
CA ASN A 612 9.22 14.52 -7.30
C ASN A 612 8.97 15.86 -8.02
N ASP A 613 9.01 16.99 -7.31
CA ASP A 613 8.63 18.28 -7.90
C ASP A 613 9.58 18.73 -9.03
N LEU A 614 10.87 18.41 -8.94
CA LEU A 614 11.89 18.73 -9.94
C LEU A 614 11.70 17.98 -11.25
N GLN A 615 11.34 16.71 -11.18
CA GLN A 615 11.17 15.87 -12.36
C GLN A 615 9.79 16.10 -12.99
N GLY A 616 8.78 16.42 -12.17
CA GLY A 616 7.41 16.60 -12.64
C GLY A 616 7.14 17.90 -13.41
N VAL A 617 5.84 18.11 -13.69
CA VAL A 617 5.30 19.29 -14.39
C VAL A 617 5.71 20.60 -13.71
N ALA A 618 5.79 20.62 -12.37
CA ALA A 618 6.23 21.78 -11.59
C ALA A 618 7.68 22.19 -11.91
N GLY A 619 8.62 21.26 -11.89
CA GLY A 619 10.02 21.50 -12.21
C GLY A 619 10.23 21.87 -13.67
N SER A 620 9.52 21.22 -14.59
CA SER A 620 9.52 21.58 -16.00
C SER A 620 9.05 23.02 -16.22
N ASN A 621 7.95 23.42 -15.59
CA ASN A 621 7.49 24.81 -15.62
C ASN A 621 8.52 25.76 -14.98
N ALA A 622 9.09 25.40 -13.83
CA ALA A 622 10.06 26.24 -13.13
C ALA A 622 11.38 26.44 -13.92
N ARG A 623 11.80 25.49 -14.76
CA ARG A 623 12.93 25.67 -15.71
C ARG A 623 12.61 26.71 -16.79
N VAL A 624 11.40 26.68 -17.33
CA VAL A 624 10.95 27.66 -18.31
C VAL A 624 10.86 29.05 -17.69
N VAL A 625 10.24 29.14 -16.50
CA VAL A 625 10.10 30.41 -15.75
C VAL A 625 11.47 30.97 -15.36
N SER A 626 12.36 30.15 -14.78
CA SER A 626 13.71 30.61 -14.40
C SER A 626 14.51 31.11 -15.61
N HIS A 627 14.40 30.47 -16.78
CA HIS A 627 15.01 30.96 -18.02
C HIS A 627 14.44 32.34 -18.43
N ILE A 628 13.13 32.52 -18.37
CA ILE A 628 12.49 33.81 -18.71
C ILE A 628 12.93 34.91 -17.74
N ILE A 629 12.96 34.61 -16.44
CA ILE A 629 13.42 35.55 -15.41
C ILE A 629 14.88 35.91 -15.67
N ASP A 630 15.78 34.95 -15.86
CA ASP A 630 17.20 35.19 -16.15
C ASP A 630 17.39 36.11 -17.38
N GLN A 631 16.63 35.88 -18.46
CA GLN A 631 16.66 36.73 -19.66
C GLN A 631 16.14 38.16 -19.38
N TYR A 632 15.08 38.29 -18.60
CA TYR A 632 14.56 39.60 -18.17
C TYR A 632 15.60 40.36 -17.34
N LEU A 633 16.27 39.69 -16.41
CA LEU A 633 17.30 40.30 -15.57
C LEU A 633 18.54 40.72 -16.37
N LYS A 634 18.98 39.88 -17.32
CA LYS A 634 20.09 40.21 -18.24
C LYS A 634 19.79 41.40 -19.14
N LYS A 635 18.52 41.60 -19.53
CA LYS A 635 18.10 42.74 -20.35
C LYS A 635 18.09 44.05 -19.54
N ASN A 636 17.78 43.97 -18.24
CA ASN A 636 17.66 45.12 -17.34
C ASN A 636 18.93 45.36 -16.50
N LYS A 637 20.10 45.41 -17.17
CA LYS A 637 21.51 45.32 -16.68
C LYS A 637 21.97 46.08 -15.40
N ASN A 638 21.12 46.75 -14.63
CA ASN A 638 21.51 47.62 -13.51
C ASN A 638 20.74 47.41 -12.19
N MET A 639 20.08 46.28 -11.98
CA MET A 639 19.37 46.02 -10.71
C MET A 639 19.84 44.69 -10.08
N ARG A 640 19.96 44.68 -8.75
CA ARG A 640 19.83 43.44 -7.95
C ARG A 640 18.32 43.24 -7.78
N PRO A 641 17.66 42.48 -8.66
CA PRO A 641 16.21 42.39 -8.68
C PRO A 641 15.72 41.72 -7.40
N LEU A 642 14.64 42.23 -6.82
CA LEU A 642 13.92 41.49 -5.81
C LEU A 642 12.91 40.58 -6.51
N VAL A 643 13.13 39.27 -6.40
CA VAL A 643 12.28 38.22 -6.98
C VAL A 643 11.38 37.66 -5.88
N GLY A 644 10.06 37.67 -6.11
CA GLY A 644 9.08 36.98 -5.30
C GLY A 644 8.50 35.77 -6.02
N SER A 645 8.19 34.69 -5.29
CA SER A 645 7.50 33.52 -5.83
C SER A 645 6.35 33.16 -4.90
N VAL A 646 5.12 33.15 -5.44
CA VAL A 646 3.88 32.96 -4.67
C VAL A 646 3.24 31.62 -5.03
N GLY A 647 3.23 30.70 -4.06
CA GLY A 647 2.64 29.37 -4.17
C GLY A 647 3.39 28.40 -5.09
N ALA A 648 4.70 28.59 -5.27
CA ALA A 648 5.56 27.67 -6.04
C ALA A 648 6.05 26.46 -5.21
N GLY A 649 5.38 26.13 -4.10
CA GLY A 649 5.67 24.96 -3.28
C GLY A 649 7.02 25.03 -2.57
N ALA A 650 7.81 23.96 -2.66
CA ALA A 650 9.03 23.75 -1.86
C ALA A 650 10.28 24.47 -2.39
N GLY A 651 10.14 25.73 -2.81
CA GLY A 651 11.27 26.59 -3.20
C GLY A 651 11.93 26.24 -4.54
N ILE A 652 11.23 25.53 -5.42
CA ILE A 652 11.79 24.97 -6.66
C ILE A 652 12.34 26.03 -7.62
N LEU A 653 11.70 27.19 -7.71
CA LEU A 653 12.15 28.29 -8.56
C LEU A 653 13.50 28.83 -8.10
N GLN A 654 13.68 29.02 -6.78
CA GLN A 654 14.94 29.49 -6.22
C GLN A 654 16.08 28.52 -6.51
N LEU A 655 15.82 27.22 -6.32
CA LEU A 655 16.79 26.17 -6.58
C LEU A 655 17.30 26.21 -8.02
N LEU A 656 16.41 26.40 -9.00
CA LEU A 656 16.76 26.47 -10.41
C LEU A 656 17.38 27.81 -10.81
N LEU A 657 16.89 28.92 -10.26
CA LEU A 657 17.38 30.25 -10.59
C LEU A 657 18.77 30.53 -9.99
N GLY A 658 19.14 29.83 -8.92
CA GLY A 658 20.47 29.93 -8.29
C GLY A 658 20.74 31.27 -7.62
N GLN A 659 19.70 32.03 -7.26
CA GLN A 659 19.81 33.30 -6.55
C GLN A 659 18.67 33.45 -5.51
N PRO A 660 18.82 34.27 -4.47
CA PRO A 660 17.81 34.43 -3.43
C PRO A 660 16.44 34.86 -3.99
N VAL A 661 15.37 34.17 -3.56
CA VAL A 661 13.97 34.49 -3.87
C VAL A 661 13.21 34.65 -2.55
N ILE A 662 12.20 35.52 -2.52
CA ILE A 662 11.22 35.55 -1.42
C ILE A 662 10.11 34.56 -1.77
N ASN A 663 10.17 33.36 -1.20
CA ASN A 663 9.20 32.30 -1.34
C ASN A 663 8.03 32.55 -0.38
N ILE A 664 6.82 32.60 -0.94
CA ILE A 664 5.59 32.90 -0.23
C ILE A 664 4.60 31.77 -0.47
N ASP A 665 4.11 31.12 0.59
CA ASP A 665 3.08 30.08 0.49
C ASP A 665 2.05 30.23 1.62
N MET A 666 0.82 29.75 1.41
CA MET A 666 -0.20 29.76 2.46
C MET A 666 0.05 28.65 3.50
N LEU A 667 0.74 27.58 3.11
CA LEU A 667 1.07 26.46 3.98
C LEU A 667 2.40 26.72 4.69
N ARG A 668 2.40 26.60 6.02
CA ARG A 668 3.61 26.77 6.82
C ARG A 668 4.56 25.61 6.58
N GLU A 669 4.02 24.41 6.54
CA GLU A 669 4.72 23.14 6.44
C GLU A 669 5.58 23.10 5.16
N ILE A 670 5.03 23.43 3.99
CA ILE A 670 5.80 23.49 2.74
C ILE A 670 6.86 24.60 2.74
N THR A 671 6.61 25.71 3.44
CA THR A 671 7.56 26.82 3.58
C THR A 671 8.74 26.42 4.45
N GLU A 672 8.49 25.64 5.51
CA GLU A 672 9.53 25.05 6.36
C GLU A 672 10.36 24.03 5.56
N THR A 673 9.71 23.16 4.77
CA THR A 673 10.42 22.24 3.86
C THR A 673 11.27 22.98 2.83
N ALA A 674 10.76 24.07 2.23
CA ALA A 674 11.53 24.90 1.31
C ALA A 674 12.76 25.52 1.99
N LYS A 675 12.59 26.00 3.22
CA LYS A 675 13.64 26.62 4.02
C LYS A 675 14.76 25.64 4.36
N GLU A 676 14.41 24.41 4.72
CA GLU A 676 15.37 23.33 4.95
C GLU A 676 16.08 22.94 3.65
N ARG A 677 15.32 22.68 2.58
CA ARG A 677 15.85 22.31 1.26
C ARG A 677 16.86 23.33 0.70
N LEU A 678 16.63 24.61 0.95
CA LEU A 678 17.44 25.71 0.45
C LEU A 678 18.48 26.19 1.48
N ASN A 679 18.75 25.44 2.55
CA ASN A 679 19.73 25.79 3.59
C ASN A 679 19.51 27.20 4.19
N ASN A 680 18.26 27.63 4.31
CA ASN A 680 17.87 28.99 4.74
C ASN A 680 18.31 30.14 3.81
N GLU A 681 18.79 29.87 2.60
CA GLU A 681 19.05 30.92 1.63
C GLU A 681 17.73 31.47 1.08
N GLY A 682 17.59 32.78 0.92
CA GLY A 682 16.36 33.42 0.46
C GLY A 682 15.44 33.95 1.58
N GLY A 683 14.23 34.33 1.21
CA GLY A 683 13.17 34.76 2.13
C GLY A 683 12.04 33.73 2.15
N PHE A 684 11.45 33.49 3.32
CA PHE A 684 10.37 32.52 3.51
C PHE A 684 9.24 33.18 4.29
N VAL A 685 8.06 33.26 3.70
CA VAL A 685 6.92 34.00 4.26
C VAL A 685 5.65 33.18 4.12
N VAL A 686 4.93 33.01 5.22
CA VAL A 686 3.59 32.41 5.18
C VAL A 686 2.57 33.51 4.86
N GLY A 687 1.79 33.36 3.79
CA GLY A 687 0.84 34.38 3.34
C GLY A 687 -0.24 33.89 2.38
N ASP A 688 -1.42 34.51 2.46
CA ASP A 688 -2.52 34.28 1.53
C ASP A 688 -2.30 35.07 0.23
N ALA A 689 -2.45 34.41 -0.93
CA ALA A 689 -2.33 35.05 -2.22
C ALA A 689 -3.32 36.21 -2.42
N ALA A 690 -4.49 36.15 -1.78
CA ALA A 690 -5.50 37.21 -1.83
C ALA A 690 -5.22 38.38 -0.86
N ALA A 691 -4.19 38.28 -0.01
CA ALA A 691 -3.78 39.31 0.95
C ALA A 691 -2.30 39.13 1.35
N LEU A 692 -1.39 39.44 0.42
CA LEU A 692 0.03 39.16 0.62
C LEU A 692 0.64 40.07 1.71
N PRO A 693 1.40 39.53 2.68
CA PRO A 693 2.08 40.31 3.73
C PRO A 693 3.34 41.04 3.21
N ILE A 694 3.25 41.61 2.01
CA ILE A 694 4.34 42.26 1.30
C ILE A 694 3.95 43.72 1.00
N LYS A 695 4.91 44.62 1.05
CA LYS A 695 4.71 46.05 0.73
C LYS A 695 4.35 46.23 -0.76
N THR A 696 3.61 47.28 -1.06
CA THR A 696 3.31 47.67 -2.45
C THR A 696 4.61 47.94 -3.21
N ALA A 697 4.67 47.50 -4.48
CA ALA A 697 5.82 47.68 -5.37
C ALA A 697 7.16 47.18 -4.78
N ALA A 698 7.13 46.08 -4.01
CA ALA A 698 8.32 45.47 -3.44
C ALA A 698 9.17 44.76 -4.50
N PHE A 699 8.54 44.08 -5.45
CA PHE A 699 9.21 43.15 -6.37
C PHE A 699 9.47 43.75 -7.75
N ASP A 700 10.63 43.42 -8.31
CA ASP A 700 10.97 43.65 -9.73
C ASP A 700 10.43 42.52 -10.62
N VAL A 701 10.38 41.32 -10.06
CA VAL A 701 9.88 40.10 -10.72
C VAL A 701 9.02 39.31 -9.74
N VAL A 702 7.84 38.87 -10.16
CA VAL A 702 6.96 37.99 -9.39
C VAL A 702 6.59 36.76 -10.21
N ASP A 703 6.83 35.58 -9.66
CA ASP A 703 6.31 34.32 -10.15
C ASP A 703 5.07 33.89 -9.35
N SER A 704 4.05 33.41 -10.04
CA SER A 704 2.82 32.86 -9.48
C SER A 704 2.45 31.57 -10.22
N SER A 705 3.43 30.69 -10.41
CA SER A 705 3.26 29.40 -11.06
C SER A 705 2.39 28.46 -10.23
N PHE A 706 1.36 27.88 -10.85
CA PHE A 706 0.53 26.82 -10.24
C PHE A 706 -0.18 27.16 -8.93
N MET A 707 -0.26 28.43 -8.54
CA MET A 707 -1.00 28.85 -7.34
C MET A 707 -2.47 29.22 -7.64
N ILE A 708 -2.70 30.00 -8.69
CA ILE A 708 -4.01 30.63 -8.96
C ILE A 708 -5.14 29.61 -9.16
N HIS A 709 -4.82 28.39 -9.62
CA HIS A 709 -5.83 27.35 -9.82
C HIS A 709 -6.34 26.71 -8.52
N TRP A 710 -5.75 27.04 -7.37
CA TRP A 710 -6.25 26.68 -6.05
C TRP A 710 -7.25 27.71 -5.52
N THR A 711 -7.19 28.95 -6.03
CA THR A 711 -8.07 30.05 -5.60
C THR A 711 -9.51 29.85 -6.08
N SER A 712 -10.47 30.33 -5.29
CA SER A 712 -11.90 30.26 -5.64
C SER A 712 -12.31 31.33 -6.67
N ASN A 713 -13.12 30.95 -7.66
CA ASN A 713 -13.84 31.90 -8.52
C ASN A 713 -15.30 32.16 -8.09
N LYS A 714 -15.69 31.70 -6.89
CA LYS A 714 -17.03 31.95 -6.36
C LYS A 714 -17.24 33.46 -6.15
N GLN A 715 -18.48 33.91 -6.36
CA GLN A 715 -18.83 35.32 -6.18
C GLN A 715 -18.76 35.70 -4.69
N ILE A 716 -18.03 36.76 -4.40
CA ILE A 716 -17.89 37.36 -3.07
C ILE A 716 -18.46 38.78 -3.14
N PRO A 717 -19.48 39.14 -2.35
CA PRO A 717 -20.03 40.49 -2.35
C PRO A 717 -18.99 41.50 -1.86
N LEU A 718 -18.89 42.64 -2.56
CA LEU A 718 -18.07 43.79 -2.19
C LEU A 718 -18.97 44.86 -1.57
N PHE A 719 -18.74 45.24 -0.32
CA PHE A 719 -19.47 46.31 0.35
C PHE A 719 -18.62 47.59 0.46
N SER A 720 -19.27 48.74 0.39
CA SER A 720 -18.68 50.05 0.71
C SER A 720 -18.48 50.24 2.21
N GLU A 721 -17.72 51.27 2.61
CA GLU A 721 -17.56 51.67 4.02
C GLU A 721 -18.89 51.94 4.73
N ILE A 722 -19.93 52.35 3.98
CA ILE A 722 -21.30 52.56 4.47
C ILE A 722 -22.20 51.31 4.32
N GLY A 723 -21.62 50.12 4.09
CA GLY A 723 -22.35 48.85 4.01
C GLY A 723 -23.15 48.61 2.72
N LYS A 724 -23.16 49.53 1.75
CA LYS A 724 -23.84 49.32 0.45
C LYS A 724 -23.06 48.37 -0.45
N LEU A 725 -23.74 47.39 -1.04
CA LEU A 725 -23.17 46.48 -2.05
C LEU A 725 -22.71 47.27 -3.28
N ARG A 726 -21.40 47.25 -3.56
CA ARG A 726 -20.77 47.90 -4.72
C ARG A 726 -20.62 46.95 -5.93
N GLY A 727 -20.66 45.64 -5.69
CA GLY A 727 -20.52 44.64 -6.74
C GLY A 727 -20.09 43.29 -6.17
N TYR A 728 -19.48 42.48 -7.02
CA TYR A 728 -18.94 41.18 -6.65
C TYR A 728 -17.48 41.09 -7.09
N THR A 729 -16.70 40.28 -6.38
CA THR A 729 -15.34 39.88 -6.73
C THR A 729 -15.20 38.37 -6.53
N SER A 730 -14.01 37.84 -6.71
CA SER A 730 -13.65 36.48 -6.31
C SER A 730 -12.29 36.49 -5.62
N GLU A 731 -11.97 35.40 -4.92
CA GLU A 731 -10.64 35.23 -4.31
C GLU A 731 -9.53 35.24 -5.37
N ARG A 732 -9.80 34.62 -6.53
CA ARG A 732 -8.94 34.66 -7.72
C ARG A 732 -8.65 36.08 -8.18
N ALA A 733 -9.69 36.90 -8.31
CA ALA A 733 -9.53 38.30 -8.71
C ALA A 733 -8.74 39.10 -7.66
N ARG A 734 -9.00 38.89 -6.37
CA ARG A 734 -8.21 39.52 -5.30
C ARG A 734 -6.75 39.12 -5.36
N SER A 735 -6.46 37.85 -5.63
CA SER A 735 -5.08 37.36 -5.77
C SER A 735 -4.34 38.03 -6.93
N LEU A 736 -5.00 38.20 -8.08
CA LEU A 736 -4.42 38.94 -9.22
C LEU A 736 -4.23 40.44 -8.93
N GLN A 737 -5.14 41.07 -8.17
CA GLN A 737 -4.98 42.44 -7.69
C GLN A 737 -3.77 42.57 -6.75
N GLU A 738 -3.59 41.60 -5.83
CA GLU A 738 -2.44 41.58 -4.92
C GLU A 738 -1.12 41.36 -5.67
N LEU A 739 -1.08 40.49 -6.68
CA LEU A 739 0.09 40.35 -7.54
C LEU A 739 0.45 41.67 -8.25
N ASN A 740 -0.55 42.41 -8.75
CA ASN A 740 -0.33 43.74 -9.31
C ASN A 740 0.19 44.73 -8.24
N ARG A 741 -0.37 44.70 -7.03
CA ARG A 741 0.04 45.60 -5.94
C ARG A 741 1.50 45.41 -5.55
N VAL A 742 1.97 44.17 -5.43
CA VAL A 742 3.32 43.88 -4.92
C VAL A 742 4.43 44.07 -5.95
N VAL A 743 4.11 44.07 -7.26
CA VAL A 743 5.09 44.29 -8.33
C VAL A 743 5.23 45.78 -8.66
N LYS A 744 6.45 46.21 -8.98
CA LYS A 744 6.74 47.57 -9.48
C LYS A 744 6.15 47.77 -10.87
N GLU A 745 5.85 49.02 -11.21
CA GLU A 745 5.54 49.40 -12.60
C GLU A 745 6.75 49.05 -13.50
N GLY A 746 6.49 48.44 -14.65
CA GLY A 746 7.51 47.87 -15.53
C GLY A 746 8.09 46.52 -15.07
N GLY A 747 7.73 46.04 -13.89
CA GLY A 747 8.15 44.74 -13.36
C GLY A 747 7.50 43.56 -14.09
N LEU A 748 8.20 42.42 -14.11
CA LEU A 748 7.74 41.18 -14.76
C LEU A 748 6.85 40.38 -13.80
N VAL A 749 5.71 39.90 -14.30
CA VAL A 749 4.87 38.92 -13.61
C VAL A 749 4.69 37.69 -14.48
N THR A 750 5.05 36.52 -13.96
CA THR A 750 4.83 35.25 -14.65
C THR A 750 3.75 34.46 -13.94
N ILE A 751 2.70 34.09 -14.67
CA ILE A 751 1.59 33.28 -14.16
C ILE A 751 1.51 32.01 -14.99
N SER A 752 1.38 30.84 -14.35
CA SER A 752 1.19 29.58 -15.08
C SER A 752 0.14 28.65 -14.47
N PHE A 753 -0.49 27.85 -15.33
CA PHE A 753 -1.51 26.85 -14.97
C PHE A 753 -1.24 25.54 -15.71
N PRO A 754 -1.66 24.37 -15.19
CA PRO A 754 -1.48 23.13 -15.93
C PRO A 754 -2.15 23.19 -17.30
N ALA A 755 -1.55 22.57 -18.33
CA ALA A 755 -2.00 22.69 -19.72
C ALA A 755 -3.48 22.32 -19.92
N SER A 756 -4.00 21.38 -19.12
CA SER A 756 -5.39 20.91 -19.16
C SER A 756 -6.43 21.87 -18.57
N TYR A 757 -6.05 23.07 -18.14
CA TYR A 757 -6.95 23.97 -17.39
C TYR A 757 -7.58 25.06 -18.27
N LEU A 758 -6.98 25.36 -19.42
CA LEU A 758 -7.44 26.37 -20.36
C LEU A 758 -7.50 25.81 -21.78
N THR A 759 -8.48 26.29 -22.55
CA THR A 759 -8.44 26.24 -24.01
C THR A 759 -7.68 27.44 -24.59
N PRO A 760 -7.30 27.40 -25.88
CA PRO A 760 -6.84 28.59 -26.60
C PRO A 760 -7.78 29.81 -26.48
N GLN A 761 -9.11 29.58 -26.54
CA GLN A 761 -10.09 30.67 -26.41
C GLN A 761 -10.13 31.24 -24.99
N GLN A 762 -10.03 30.39 -23.98
CA GLN A 762 -9.95 30.83 -22.58
C GLN A 762 -8.64 31.55 -22.30
N PHE A 763 -7.52 31.14 -22.91
CA PHE A 763 -6.26 31.89 -22.81
C PHE A 763 -6.42 33.33 -23.31
N ASP A 764 -7.07 33.53 -24.45
CA ASP A 764 -7.36 34.86 -24.98
C ASP A 764 -8.29 35.68 -24.10
N GLN A 765 -9.30 35.03 -23.52
CA GLN A 765 -10.21 35.66 -22.57
C GLN A 765 -9.46 36.13 -21.31
N TRP A 766 -8.61 35.28 -20.75
CA TRP A 766 -7.75 35.60 -19.62
C TRP A 766 -6.81 36.76 -19.94
N LYS A 767 -6.13 36.72 -21.09
CA LYS A 767 -5.26 37.80 -21.57
C LYS A 767 -6.00 39.14 -21.58
N ASN A 768 -7.16 39.19 -22.24
CA ASN A 768 -7.94 40.42 -22.36
C ASN A 768 -8.36 40.99 -20.99
N ILE A 769 -8.69 40.11 -20.03
CA ILE A 769 -9.08 40.51 -18.67
C ILE A 769 -7.87 41.01 -17.88
N LEU A 770 -6.74 40.31 -17.94
CA LEU A 770 -5.48 40.74 -17.32
C LEU A 770 -5.08 42.14 -17.80
N GLU A 771 -5.25 42.41 -19.11
CA GLU A 771 -4.96 43.69 -19.74
C GLU A 771 -5.93 44.81 -19.36
N LYS A 772 -7.23 44.51 -19.48
CA LYS A 772 -8.29 45.52 -19.29
C LYS A 772 -8.51 45.86 -17.82
N ASP A 773 -8.42 44.87 -16.94
CA ASP A 773 -8.93 44.99 -15.57
C ASP A 773 -7.84 44.93 -14.50
N PHE A 774 -6.74 44.20 -14.74
CA PHE A 774 -5.67 44.02 -13.76
C PHE A 774 -4.41 44.84 -14.03
N GLY A 775 -4.39 45.66 -15.09
CA GLY A 775 -3.30 46.61 -15.36
C GLY A 775 -1.99 45.98 -15.85
N PHE A 776 -2.08 44.76 -16.38
CA PHE A 776 -0.96 44.05 -16.99
C PHE A 776 -0.95 44.19 -18.51
N GLU A 777 0.16 43.87 -19.16
CA GLU A 777 0.20 43.63 -20.62
C GLU A 777 1.12 42.44 -20.90
N LEU A 778 0.83 41.65 -21.95
CA LEU A 778 1.79 40.63 -22.38
C LEU A 778 3.12 41.28 -22.75
N HIS A 779 4.22 40.76 -22.19
CA HIS A 779 5.53 41.34 -22.44
C HIS A 779 6.00 41.04 -23.87
N PRO A 780 6.35 42.05 -24.70
CA PRO A 780 6.59 41.86 -26.13
C PRO A 780 7.81 40.98 -26.46
N SER A 781 8.82 40.93 -25.58
CA SER A 781 10.02 40.10 -25.79
C SER A 781 9.98 38.71 -25.15
N PHE A 782 9.02 38.42 -24.27
CA PHE A 782 8.94 37.16 -23.52
C PHE A 782 7.66 36.42 -23.94
N PRO A 783 7.79 35.24 -24.57
CA PRO A 783 6.65 34.55 -25.18
C PRO A 783 5.65 34.13 -24.10
N SER A 784 4.36 34.21 -24.41
CA SER A 784 3.27 33.66 -23.60
C SER A 784 2.50 32.65 -24.46
N GLY A 785 1.96 31.60 -23.86
CA GLY A 785 1.28 30.54 -24.61
C GLY A 785 1.33 29.17 -23.94
N LEU A 786 1.15 28.12 -24.73
CA LEU A 786 1.23 26.73 -24.29
C LEU A 786 2.69 26.27 -24.28
N VAL A 787 3.19 25.89 -23.10
CA VAL A 787 4.51 25.29 -22.91
C VAL A 787 4.42 23.79 -23.20
N LYS A 788 5.27 23.32 -24.10
CA LYS A 788 5.50 21.89 -24.36
C LYS A 788 6.96 21.54 -24.11
N ALA A 789 7.22 20.41 -23.46
CA ALA A 789 8.54 19.78 -23.51
C ALA A 789 8.71 19.07 -24.85
N VAL A 790 9.93 19.05 -25.41
CA VAL A 790 10.21 18.53 -26.77
C VAL A 790 11.55 17.78 -26.90
N ASP A 791 12.24 17.51 -25.80
CA ASP A 791 13.56 16.86 -25.84
C ASP A 791 13.48 15.36 -26.15
N TYR A 792 13.11 14.52 -25.18
CA TYR A 792 13.00 13.07 -25.34
C TYR A 792 11.54 12.63 -25.50
N LYS A 793 10.58 13.43 -25.03
CA LYS A 793 9.15 13.20 -25.17
C LYS A 793 8.41 14.51 -25.32
N THR A 794 7.39 14.51 -26.18
CA THR A 794 6.50 15.66 -26.32
C THR A 794 5.44 15.63 -25.23
N GLU A 795 5.49 16.58 -24.29
CA GLU A 795 4.53 16.67 -23.18
C GLU A 795 3.99 18.10 -23.04
N GLN A 796 2.68 18.25 -22.83
CA GLN A 796 2.08 19.56 -22.54
C GLN A 796 2.24 19.89 -21.05
N ILE A 797 3.00 20.94 -20.74
CA ILE A 797 3.37 21.27 -19.37
C ILE A 797 2.38 22.26 -18.76
N SER A 798 2.31 23.47 -19.33
CA SER A 798 1.55 24.57 -18.74
C SER A 798 1.10 25.61 -19.76
N TRP A 799 0.08 26.38 -19.41
CA TRP A 799 -0.15 27.69 -20.01
C TRP A 799 0.64 28.73 -19.23
N ILE A 800 1.38 29.60 -19.90
CA ILE A 800 2.20 30.65 -19.29
C ILE A 800 1.82 32.05 -19.81
N PHE A 801 1.64 32.99 -18.88
CA PHE A 801 1.44 34.41 -19.13
C PHE A 801 2.65 35.16 -18.59
N ASN A 802 3.45 35.76 -19.46
CA ASN A 802 4.56 36.63 -19.10
C ASN A 802 4.13 38.08 -19.30
N LEU A 803 3.85 38.74 -18.19
CA LEU A 803 3.16 40.02 -18.11
C LEU A 803 4.12 41.11 -17.63
N VAL A 804 3.87 42.36 -18.05
CA VAL A 804 4.48 43.55 -17.47
C VAL A 804 3.39 44.39 -16.80
N LYS A 805 3.66 44.91 -15.59
CA LYS A 805 2.74 45.87 -14.96
C LYS A 805 2.84 47.23 -15.65
N GLN A 806 1.73 47.71 -16.20
CA GLN A 806 1.64 49.04 -16.82
C GLN A 806 0.92 50.05 -15.93
N ARG A 807 0.00 49.57 -15.09
CA ARG A 807 -0.81 50.41 -14.22
C ARG A 807 -1.34 49.63 -13.04
N GLU A 808 -1.89 50.35 -12.08
CA GLU A 808 -2.63 49.76 -10.96
C GLU A 808 -3.88 49.02 -11.46
N ALA A 809 -4.18 47.89 -10.80
CA ALA A 809 -5.41 47.15 -11.06
C ALA A 809 -6.66 47.97 -10.70
N LYS A 810 -7.77 47.71 -11.40
CA LYS A 810 -9.05 48.36 -11.05
C LYS A 810 -9.47 47.97 -9.64
N LYS A 811 -9.77 48.98 -8.82
CA LYS A 811 -10.31 48.80 -7.45
C LYS A 811 -11.81 48.50 -7.44
N GLU A 812 -12.48 48.69 -8.58
CA GLU A 812 -13.93 48.54 -8.75
C GLU A 812 -14.30 47.15 -9.32
N PHE A 813 -15.52 47.02 -9.86
CA PHE A 813 -16.01 45.77 -10.45
C PHE A 813 -15.06 45.25 -11.53
N VAL A 814 -14.61 44.01 -11.35
CA VAL A 814 -13.70 43.28 -12.24
C VAL A 814 -14.50 42.16 -12.92
N ASN A 815 -14.28 41.89 -14.21
CA ASN A 815 -14.97 40.78 -14.87
C ASN A 815 -14.34 39.42 -14.52
N PHE A 816 -14.51 38.97 -13.27
CA PHE A 816 -13.91 37.73 -12.78
C PHE A 816 -14.57 36.46 -13.36
N GLN A 817 -15.77 36.57 -13.95
CA GLN A 817 -16.44 35.42 -14.59
C GLN A 817 -15.63 34.86 -15.76
N GLY A 818 -14.90 35.72 -16.49
CA GLY A 818 -14.04 35.26 -17.58
C GLY A 818 -12.68 34.73 -17.15
N LEU A 819 -12.42 34.67 -15.83
CA LEU A 819 -11.26 33.99 -15.26
C LEU A 819 -11.59 32.53 -14.88
N SER A 820 -12.61 31.93 -15.48
CA SER A 820 -12.96 30.53 -15.21
C SER A 820 -11.95 29.57 -15.84
N PHE A 821 -11.83 28.39 -15.24
CA PHE A 821 -11.09 27.27 -15.80
C PHE A 821 -12.04 26.18 -16.31
N GLN A 822 -11.58 25.32 -17.24
CA GLN A 822 -12.40 24.23 -17.81
C GLN A 822 -13.04 23.32 -16.75
N PHE A 823 -12.29 22.99 -15.69
CA PHE A 823 -12.78 22.08 -14.65
C PHE A 823 -13.96 22.64 -13.84
N GLU A 824 -14.10 23.96 -13.76
CA GLU A 824 -15.17 24.61 -12.99
C GLU A 824 -16.52 24.48 -13.70
N GLU A 825 -16.50 24.29 -15.02
CA GLU A 825 -17.69 24.02 -15.83
C GLU A 825 -18.13 22.55 -15.66
N VAL A 826 -17.15 21.64 -15.58
CA VAL A 826 -17.38 20.19 -15.43
C VAL A 826 -17.96 19.85 -14.04
N VAL A 827 -17.48 20.48 -12.96
CA VAL A 827 -17.95 20.22 -11.59
C VAL A 827 -19.43 20.55 -11.38
N LYS A 828 -20.01 21.50 -12.14
CA LYS A 828 -21.44 21.87 -12.00
C LYS A 828 -22.40 20.79 -12.49
N PHE A 829 -21.98 19.92 -13.41
CA PHE A 829 -22.82 18.83 -13.93
C PHE A 829 -22.74 17.54 -13.10
N ILE A 830 -21.72 17.40 -12.24
CA ILE A 830 -21.39 16.13 -11.57
C ILE A 830 -22.16 15.89 -10.26
N LYS A 831 -22.76 16.92 -9.65
CA LYS A 831 -23.50 16.77 -8.38
C LYS A 831 -24.80 15.93 -8.46
N ALA A 832 -25.17 15.39 -9.62
CA ALA A 832 -26.45 14.69 -9.81
C ALA A 832 -26.38 13.17 -10.02
N SER A 833 -25.21 12.51 -10.05
CA SER A 833 -25.14 11.03 -10.17
C SER A 833 -23.80 10.45 -9.67
N PRO A 834 -23.79 9.24 -9.08
CA PRO A 834 -22.55 8.50 -8.82
C PRO A 834 -21.84 8.22 -10.15
N VAL A 835 -20.57 8.61 -10.23
CA VAL A 835 -19.81 8.82 -11.47
C VAL A 835 -19.52 7.50 -12.20
N LYS A 836 -19.83 7.45 -13.51
CA LYS A 836 -19.08 6.63 -14.47
C LYS A 836 -17.79 7.38 -14.82
N ARG A 837 -16.64 6.79 -14.49
CA ARG A 837 -15.30 7.40 -14.69
C ARG A 837 -15.05 7.65 -16.19
N PRO A 838 -14.45 8.79 -16.60
CA PRO A 838 -14.06 9.00 -17.99
C PRO A 838 -12.99 7.97 -18.40
N PRO A 839 -12.93 7.59 -19.69
CA PRO A 839 -11.92 6.67 -20.20
C PRO A 839 -10.51 7.23 -19.96
N ARG A 840 -9.62 6.35 -19.54
CA ARG A 840 -8.25 6.66 -19.14
C ARG A 840 -7.44 7.20 -20.32
N GLN A 841 -6.84 8.37 -20.16
CA GLN A 841 -5.54 8.63 -20.76
C GLN A 841 -4.51 8.02 -19.80
N SER A 842 -3.70 7.11 -20.29
CA SER A 842 -2.54 6.57 -19.58
C SER A 842 -1.69 7.75 -19.11
N VAL A 843 -1.58 7.92 -17.79
CA VAL A 843 -0.52 8.73 -17.23
C VAL A 843 0.70 7.82 -17.29
N GLU A 844 1.56 8.01 -18.30
CA GLU A 844 2.89 7.39 -18.34
C GLU A 844 3.66 7.82 -17.09
N VAL A 845 4.22 6.86 -16.37
CA VAL A 845 4.96 7.08 -15.11
C VAL A 845 6.37 6.52 -15.26
N SER A 846 7.16 7.12 -16.14
CA SER A 846 8.61 7.07 -15.99
C SER A 846 9.01 8.01 -14.84
N HIS A 847 10.13 7.76 -14.15
CA HIS A 847 10.84 8.86 -13.46
C HIS A 847 11.39 9.75 -14.57
N PRO A 848 10.72 10.88 -14.89
CA PRO A 848 11.06 11.59 -16.09
C PRO A 848 12.45 12.18 -15.90
N LEU A 849 13.35 11.90 -16.84
CA LEU A 849 14.54 12.72 -17.00
C LEU A 849 14.07 14.18 -17.01
N PRO A 850 14.64 15.07 -16.20
CA PRO A 850 14.14 16.43 -16.10
C PRO A 850 14.22 17.12 -17.46
N HIS A 851 13.08 17.50 -18.03
CA HIS A 851 13.03 18.13 -19.34
C HIS A 851 13.94 19.37 -19.41
N GLN A 852 14.66 19.54 -20.52
CA GLN A 852 15.59 20.64 -20.77
C GLN A 852 15.23 21.47 -21.99
N GLU A 853 14.51 20.90 -22.96
CA GLU A 853 14.10 21.59 -24.18
C GLU A 853 12.58 21.78 -24.21
N PHE A 854 12.16 23.03 -24.42
CA PHE A 854 10.78 23.45 -24.36
C PHE A 854 10.41 24.31 -25.57
N GLU A 855 9.15 24.26 -25.97
CA GLU A 855 8.53 25.15 -26.95
C GLU A 855 7.38 25.91 -26.28
N ILE A 856 7.33 27.23 -26.45
CA ILE A 856 6.16 28.03 -26.09
C ILE A 856 5.41 28.37 -27.38
N ILE A 857 4.18 27.88 -27.46
CA ILE A 857 3.31 27.99 -28.63
C ILE A 857 2.26 29.06 -28.39
N GLU A 858 2.24 30.10 -29.22
CA GLU A 858 1.21 31.14 -29.18
C GLU A 858 -0.13 30.56 -29.72
N PRO A 859 -1.25 30.72 -29.01
CA PRO A 859 -2.50 30.00 -29.33
C PRO A 859 -3.27 30.47 -30.56
N ARG A 860 -3.11 31.73 -31.01
CA ARG A 860 -3.79 32.32 -32.17
C ARG A 860 -3.10 31.99 -33.48
N ASP A 861 -1.78 32.13 -33.54
CA ASP A 861 -1.00 31.99 -34.78
C ASP A 861 -0.16 30.71 -34.82
N GLY A 862 -0.04 30.00 -33.70
CA GLY A 862 0.73 28.76 -33.59
C GLY A 862 2.24 28.98 -33.64
N SER A 863 2.71 30.24 -33.57
CA SER A 863 4.14 30.55 -33.58
C SER A 863 4.82 29.94 -32.36
N THR A 864 6.00 29.36 -32.58
CA THR A 864 6.74 28.64 -31.53
C THR A 864 8.04 29.36 -31.19
N LYS A 865 8.32 29.47 -29.88
CA LYS A 865 9.61 29.94 -29.37
C LYS A 865 10.27 28.83 -28.58
N LYS A 866 11.42 28.36 -29.08
CA LYS A 866 12.23 27.34 -28.42
C LYS A 866 12.98 27.94 -27.23
N ILE A 867 12.94 27.23 -26.10
CA ILE A 867 13.68 27.52 -24.88
C ILE A 867 14.50 26.29 -24.55
N ARG A 868 15.77 26.51 -24.21
CA ARG A 868 16.66 25.47 -23.70
C ARG A 868 17.17 25.89 -22.34
N TYR A 869 16.91 25.06 -21.34
CA TYR A 869 17.46 25.19 -19.99
C TYR A 869 18.83 24.50 -19.92
N GLY A 870 19.78 25.10 -19.20
CA GLY A 870 21.17 24.63 -19.14
C GLY A 870 22.02 24.96 -20.37
N LYS A 871 23.36 24.84 -20.25
CA LYS A 871 24.25 24.91 -21.43
C LYS A 871 23.95 23.71 -22.34
N LYS A 872 24.16 23.85 -23.66
CA LYS A 872 24.36 22.66 -24.52
C LYS A 872 25.36 21.75 -23.78
N PRO A 873 25.16 20.43 -23.73
CA PRO A 873 26.22 19.52 -23.33
C PRO A 873 27.32 19.60 -24.40
N THR A 874 28.12 20.66 -24.35
CA THR A 874 29.41 20.77 -25.01
C THR A 874 30.36 19.96 -24.16
N GLU A 875 30.84 18.83 -24.69
CA GLU A 875 32.07 18.10 -24.31
C GLU A 875 32.67 18.59 -22.99
N ALA A 876 31.94 18.35 -21.90
CA ALA A 876 32.40 18.72 -20.58
C ALA A 876 33.41 17.66 -20.18
N LYS A 877 34.67 17.87 -20.57
CA LYS A 877 35.81 17.15 -20.01
C LYS A 877 35.72 17.25 -18.48
N GLY A 878 35.34 16.14 -17.85
CA GLY A 878 35.74 15.75 -16.50
C GLY A 878 35.56 16.81 -15.42
N ALA A 879 34.39 17.45 -15.34
CA ALA A 879 33.95 18.00 -14.06
C ALA A 879 33.14 16.90 -13.38
N THR A 880 33.81 16.10 -12.56
CA THR A 880 33.18 15.19 -11.60
C THR A 880 32.15 15.97 -10.79
N ARG A 881 30.87 15.81 -11.14
CA ARG A 881 29.78 16.11 -10.22
C ARG A 881 29.92 15.10 -9.09
N ASN A 882 30.35 15.58 -7.93
CA ASN A 882 30.13 14.87 -6.68
C ASN A 882 28.62 14.88 -6.43
N ASP A 883 27.91 13.94 -7.04
CA ASP A 883 26.57 13.53 -6.61
C ASP A 883 26.72 12.62 -5.38
N SER A 884 27.27 13.20 -4.31
CA SER A 884 27.28 12.62 -2.95
C SER A 884 26.11 13.15 -2.13
N TYR A 885 24.93 13.24 -2.73
CA TYR A 885 23.67 13.41 -2.01
C TYR A 885 23.05 12.03 -1.81
N LEU A 886 23.54 11.30 -0.80
CA LEU A 886 22.88 10.20 -0.07
C LEU A 886 23.82 9.48 0.91
N GLU A 887 25.05 9.97 1.14
CA GLU A 887 25.76 9.62 2.37
C GLU A 887 25.13 10.37 3.55
N ALA A 888 24.65 9.62 4.53
CA ALA A 888 24.00 10.09 5.75
C ALA A 888 24.63 11.38 6.30
N ASP A 889 23.78 12.38 6.55
CA ASP A 889 24.16 13.74 6.92
C ASP A 889 25.30 13.82 7.96
N PRO A 890 26.54 14.17 7.54
CA PRO A 890 27.64 14.45 8.45
C PRO A 890 27.41 15.77 9.20
N VAL A 891 26.45 16.61 8.80
CA VAL A 891 26.19 17.93 9.39
C VAL A 891 25.53 17.79 10.74
N LEU A 892 24.52 16.94 10.93
CA LEU A 892 23.94 16.73 12.26
C LEU A 892 24.96 16.13 13.24
N TYR A 893 25.70 15.10 12.82
CA TYR A 893 26.74 14.50 13.67
C TYR A 893 27.88 15.48 13.95
N ARG A 894 28.36 16.25 12.96
CA ARG A 894 29.37 17.30 13.17
C ARG A 894 28.82 18.48 13.97
N TRP A 895 27.54 18.80 13.86
CA TRP A 895 26.88 19.85 14.65
C TRP A 895 26.77 19.40 16.11
N ILE A 896 26.36 18.15 16.35
CA ILE A 896 26.34 17.55 17.69
C ILE A 896 27.74 17.52 18.28
N LEU A 897 28.73 16.96 17.57
CA LEU A 897 30.13 16.95 18.02
C LEU A 897 30.67 18.36 18.25
N LYS A 898 30.33 19.34 17.42
CA LYS A 898 30.79 20.72 17.57
C LYS A 898 30.12 21.42 18.76
N GLU A 899 28.82 21.25 18.96
CA GLU A 899 28.12 21.78 20.14
C GLU A 899 28.60 21.10 21.42
N VAL A 900 28.82 19.78 21.38
CA VAL A 900 29.42 19.00 22.47
C VAL A 900 30.83 19.52 22.76
N GLN A 901 31.76 19.47 21.80
CA GLN A 901 33.17 19.83 22.02
C GLN A 901 33.38 21.31 22.39
N VAL A 902 32.54 22.23 21.89
CA VAL A 902 32.69 23.67 22.17
C VAL A 902 32.07 24.08 23.51
N ARG A 903 31.00 23.41 23.95
CA ARG A 903 30.25 23.81 25.15
C ARG A 903 30.31 22.81 26.30
N HIS A 904 31.00 21.68 26.12
CA HIS A 904 31.24 20.66 27.15
C HIS A 904 31.60 21.23 28.54
N PRO A 905 32.49 22.24 28.68
CA PRO A 905 32.87 22.75 30.00
C PRO A 905 31.81 23.64 30.67
N MET A 906 30.73 23.99 29.96
CA MET A 906 29.70 24.94 30.42
C MET A 906 28.35 24.29 30.69
N TYR A 907 28.12 23.05 30.27
CA TYR A 907 26.82 22.42 30.44
C TYR A 907 26.61 21.89 31.86
N ASN A 908 25.47 22.22 32.46
CA ASN A 908 24.92 21.45 33.58
C ASN A 908 24.03 20.30 33.07
N ILE A 909 23.68 19.36 33.95
CA ILE A 909 22.94 18.15 33.57
C ILE A 909 21.58 18.43 32.90
N GLN A 910 20.90 19.53 33.27
CA GLN A 910 19.61 19.92 32.67
C GLN A 910 19.80 20.42 31.23
N GLU A 911 20.92 21.07 30.94
CA GLU A 911 21.24 21.54 29.59
C GLU A 911 21.66 20.40 28.67
N VAL A 912 22.39 19.40 29.20
CA VAL A 912 22.70 18.17 28.48
C VAL A 912 21.44 17.37 28.17
N GLN A 913 20.51 17.25 29.12
CA GLN A 913 19.22 16.60 28.88
C GLN A 913 18.38 17.32 27.81
N ARG A 914 18.31 18.65 27.83
CA ARG A 914 17.63 19.42 26.76
C ARG A 914 18.32 19.25 25.40
N PHE A 915 19.65 19.21 25.39
CA PHE A 915 20.42 18.98 24.18
C PHE A 915 20.18 17.57 23.63
N ALA A 916 20.18 16.54 24.49
CA ALA A 916 19.86 15.16 24.14
C ALA A 916 18.44 15.02 23.58
N GLN A 917 17.43 15.61 24.26
CA GLN A 917 16.05 15.64 23.77
C GLN A 917 15.93 16.34 22.41
N LYS A 918 16.67 17.43 22.20
CA LYS A 918 16.69 18.14 20.92
C LYS A 918 17.37 17.30 19.83
N ALA A 919 18.50 16.68 20.12
CA ALA A 919 19.20 15.79 19.18
C ALA A 919 18.34 14.58 18.81
N PHE A 920 17.68 13.96 19.79
CA PHE A 920 16.76 12.84 19.59
C PHE A 920 15.52 13.25 18.81
N GLY A 921 14.95 14.42 19.10
CA GLY A 921 13.82 14.98 18.37
C GLY A 921 14.15 15.40 16.94
N ILE A 922 15.40 15.75 16.64
CA ILE A 922 15.87 15.95 15.26
C ILE A 922 16.03 14.59 14.58
N TRP A 923 16.68 13.61 15.23
CA TRP A 923 16.86 12.26 14.70
C TRP A 923 15.54 11.56 14.34
N MET A 924 14.56 11.61 15.24
CA MET A 924 13.20 11.07 15.03
C MET A 924 12.51 11.68 13.80
N ARG A 925 12.80 12.96 13.49
CA ARG A 925 12.23 13.67 12.34
C ARG A 925 12.98 13.37 11.04
N THR A 926 14.29 13.18 11.10
CA THR A 926 15.15 13.01 9.91
C THR A 926 15.32 11.55 9.47
N GLY A 927 14.91 10.56 10.28
CA GLY A 927 14.92 9.14 9.90
C GLY A 927 16.32 8.53 9.68
N VAL A 928 17.35 9.07 10.33
CA VAL A 928 18.76 8.66 10.12
C VAL A 928 19.03 7.26 10.71
N GLU A 929 19.86 6.46 10.03
CA GLU A 929 20.15 5.07 10.38
C GLU A 929 20.53 4.81 11.86
N ARG A 930 20.11 3.64 12.37
CA ARG A 930 20.30 3.12 13.74
C ARG A 930 21.76 3.09 14.22
N HIS A 931 22.74 3.14 13.33
CA HIS A 931 24.17 3.11 13.69
C HIS A 931 24.67 4.48 14.21
N ASN A 932 24.06 5.58 13.79
CA ASN A 932 24.47 6.93 14.21
C ASN A 932 23.93 7.31 15.59
N ILE A 933 22.78 6.76 16.00
CA ILE A 933 22.22 7.04 17.33
C ILE A 933 23.05 6.40 18.44
N ASN A 934 23.59 5.20 18.24
CA ASN A 934 24.48 4.56 19.22
C ASN A 934 25.76 5.37 19.45
N LYS A 935 26.30 6.02 18.41
CA LYS A 935 27.42 6.96 18.55
C LYS A 935 27.03 8.24 19.28
N ILE A 936 25.88 8.84 18.95
CA ILE A 936 25.38 10.04 19.64
C ILE A 936 25.11 9.75 21.12
N LEU A 937 24.47 8.61 21.43
CA LEU A 937 24.22 8.16 22.79
C LEU A 937 25.53 7.84 23.52
N GLY A 938 26.52 7.25 22.84
CA GLY A 938 27.87 7.04 23.38
C GLY A 938 28.56 8.35 23.75
N GLU A 939 28.54 9.35 22.87
CA GLU A 939 29.11 10.68 23.16
C GLU A 939 28.33 11.38 24.29
N LEU A 940 27.00 11.36 24.28
CA LEU A 940 26.18 11.91 25.37
C LEU A 940 26.45 11.21 26.71
N SER A 941 26.72 9.91 26.70
CA SER A 941 27.06 9.13 27.90
C SER A 941 28.41 9.55 28.47
N ILE A 942 29.41 9.76 27.61
CA ILE A 942 30.72 10.30 28.02
C ILE A 942 30.53 11.67 28.69
N ILE A 943 29.74 12.56 28.09
CA ILE A 943 29.46 13.90 28.64
C ILE A 943 28.78 13.82 30.00
N ILE A 944 27.72 13.01 30.11
CA ILE A 944 26.95 12.85 31.34
C ILE A 944 27.82 12.31 32.48
N ASN A 945 28.70 11.35 32.17
CA ASN A 945 29.68 10.83 33.14
C ASN A 945 30.72 11.89 33.54
N GLU A 946 31.22 12.70 32.59
CA GLU A 946 32.21 13.75 32.87
C GLU A 946 31.66 14.90 33.74
N ILE A 947 30.36 15.19 33.67
CA ILE A 947 29.68 16.20 34.50
C ILE A 947 29.11 15.65 35.83
N GLY A 948 29.36 14.37 36.14
CA GLY A 948 28.94 13.74 37.40
C GLY A 948 27.49 13.26 37.45
N GLY A 949 26.83 13.07 36.30
CA GLY A 949 25.54 12.38 36.21
C GLY A 949 25.75 10.86 36.23
N GLY A 950 25.03 10.14 37.07
CA GLY A 950 25.04 8.66 37.06
C GLY A 950 24.38 8.11 35.79
N GLU A 951 24.68 6.85 35.43
CA GLU A 951 24.12 6.17 34.24
C GLU A 951 22.57 6.23 34.17
N ASP A 952 21.89 6.30 35.31
CA ASP A 952 20.42 6.41 35.41
C ASP A 952 19.82 7.74 34.88
N SER A 953 20.65 8.72 34.52
CA SER A 953 20.21 10.06 34.09
C SER A 953 20.09 10.26 32.57
N LEU A 954 20.52 9.27 31.77
CA LEU A 954 20.55 9.24 30.31
C LEU A 954 19.41 8.35 29.78
#